data_AF-A0A520LNL4-F1
#
_entry.id   AF-A0A520LNL4-F1
#
_cell.length_a   1.000
_cell.length_b   1.000
_cell.length_c   1.000
_cell.angle_alpha   90.00
_cell.angle_beta   90.00
_cell.angle_gamma   90.00
#
_symmetry.space_group_name_H-M   'P 1'
#
loop_
_entity.id
_entity.type
_entity.pdbx_description
1 polymer ?
#
loop_
_entity_poly.entity_id
_entity_poly.type
_entity_poly.pdbx_seq_one_letter_code
_entity_poly.pdbx_strand_id
1 'polypeptide(L)'
;MVSAIPVRLSDYRPWLFVMPKIRLDVEICPSDVFVTSRLELEPRLGAESLQLRGVDLEICSLKLDGEDLASDAYSYVDQLLTIPAPPDKLFVLETCCRIDPYSNSSLEGLYASGGLLSTQCEAEGFRRITFHPDRPDVLSRWTVRIEADRSSCPVLLSNGNAVSKEDLADGRHAVTWEDPFPKPSYLFALVAGDLREIRDQFTTASGRAVTLRLHVEEGDEPFTAHAMESLKRSMAWDEQVYQLEYDLDEYNIVAVRHFNMGAMENKSLNIFNSKLVLADAETATDAELERIESVIAHEYFHNWSGNRITCRDWFQLSLKEGLTVFRDQSFTADLHSAAVKRIEDVAMLRNTQFREDAGPTAHPVKPAEYQAIDNFYTTTIYEKGAELIRMLHTLLGQERFMRGMAIYVSRFDGTAATTEDFVQSIVDGAAQNGEPLGFDPEQFKRWYHQAGTPELKVQRRWDTEKGQLTLELQQSTPPTPGQAEKQPLVLPIAVALVGEQGRIGDEQLLVMNAEKASFTLQAEPGPEAPALSLLRRFSAPVNVQLEQPLQESLQLLAHDDDPFSRWDAGQRLARQVLLARAADQPDATVETALISALRQRLSAYGGSGGQDLAILLALPGTAELEALQNPVDPLALYAARREWIADLGRHLSEPLHRLLERCRGDWAQAWPEGQGARSLTGLAWAWLAAAGDAEARQQALEAVSGPSMTLARAALRALQPLEVGERDQALERFYQRWQDKPVILDAWFSLEASAPRQDGLQRVKDLLEHPRFDPLAPNSLRAVLGGFTANVPVFHAIDGSGYRFMADQIAAVDARNPITASRMAKVFSRWSSYGPERQSAMRQAIDGLAAADLSANTAEVVAMLRT
;
A
#
# COMPACT_ATOMS: atom_id res chain seq x y z
N MET A 1 -22.32 -13.26 -22.03
CA MET A 1 -21.77 -12.66 -20.81
C MET A 1 -22.71 -11.53 -20.41
N VAL A 2 -23.35 -11.64 -19.25
CA VAL A 2 -24.05 -10.49 -18.66
C VAL A 2 -22.93 -9.61 -18.10
N SER A 3 -22.66 -8.47 -18.75
CA SER A 3 -21.79 -7.44 -18.17
C SER A 3 -22.34 -7.11 -16.78
N ALA A 4 -21.50 -7.17 -15.74
CA ALA A 4 -21.90 -6.68 -14.43
C ALA A 4 -22.40 -5.23 -14.57
N ILE A 5 -23.52 -4.91 -13.93
CA ILE A 5 -24.08 -3.56 -13.95
C ILE A 5 -23.22 -2.71 -13.01
N PRO A 6 -22.69 -1.55 -13.45
CA PRO A 6 -21.85 -0.71 -12.59
C PRO A 6 -22.65 -0.16 -11.41
N VAL A 7 -22.03 -0.13 -10.24
CA VAL A 7 -22.51 0.55 -9.03
C VAL A 7 -22.11 2.02 -9.14
N ARG A 8 -23.01 2.96 -8.85
CA ARG A 8 -22.78 4.40 -9.00
C ARG A 8 -22.97 5.18 -7.71
N LEU A 9 -22.09 6.15 -7.47
CA LEU A 9 -22.16 7.05 -6.31
C LEU A 9 -23.46 7.89 -6.30
N SER A 10 -23.94 8.32 -7.47
CA SER A 10 -25.20 9.08 -7.61
C SER A 10 -26.44 8.33 -7.11
N ASP A 11 -26.34 7.00 -7.10
CA ASP A 11 -27.46 6.11 -6.82
C ASP A 11 -27.52 5.75 -5.33
N TYR A 12 -26.57 6.23 -4.51
CA TYR A 12 -26.58 6.02 -3.07
C TYR A 12 -27.93 6.41 -2.47
N ARG A 13 -28.52 5.46 -1.74
CA ARG A 13 -29.67 5.66 -0.88
C ARG A 13 -29.40 4.98 0.46
N PRO A 14 -29.76 5.60 1.59
CA PRO A 14 -29.72 4.92 2.89
C PRO A 14 -30.52 3.62 2.83
N TRP A 15 -30.06 2.59 3.53
CA TRP A 15 -30.83 1.37 3.65
C TRP A 15 -32.15 1.64 4.39
N LEU A 16 -33.22 0.94 3.99
CA LEU A 16 -34.58 1.15 4.48
C LEU A 16 -34.88 0.42 5.79
N PHE A 17 -33.86 -0.10 6.46
CA PHE A 17 -33.97 -0.73 7.77
C PHE A 17 -32.87 -0.20 8.68
N VAL A 18 -33.16 -0.16 9.98
CA VAL A 18 -32.13 -0.02 11.02
C VAL A 18 -31.90 -1.41 11.60
N MET A 19 -30.64 -1.77 11.82
CA MET A 19 -30.26 -3.05 12.41
C MET A 19 -29.44 -2.79 13.67
N PRO A 20 -30.07 -2.53 14.83
CA PRO A 20 -29.34 -2.15 16.03
C PRO A 20 -28.45 -3.28 16.59
N LYS A 21 -28.81 -4.54 16.34
CA LYS A 21 -28.09 -5.70 16.86
C LYS A 21 -28.09 -6.86 15.87
N ILE A 22 -26.99 -7.61 15.91
CA ILE A 22 -26.85 -8.90 15.26
C ILE A 22 -26.26 -9.89 16.26
N ARG A 23 -26.82 -11.10 16.29
CA ARG A 23 -26.25 -12.23 17.00
C ARG A 23 -25.90 -13.33 16.01
N LEU A 24 -24.68 -13.86 16.11
CA LEU A 24 -24.23 -15.03 15.37
C LEU A 24 -24.01 -16.20 16.33
N ASP A 25 -24.43 -17.38 15.90
CA ASP A 25 -24.02 -18.67 16.46
C ASP A 25 -23.32 -19.45 15.34
N VAL A 26 -22.02 -19.67 15.49
CA VAL A 26 -21.16 -20.29 14.48
C VAL A 26 -20.72 -21.65 14.99
N GLU A 27 -21.24 -22.70 14.37
CA GLU A 27 -20.93 -24.08 14.69
C GLU A 27 -19.95 -24.64 13.66
N ILE A 28 -18.70 -24.86 14.09
CA ILE A 28 -17.63 -25.40 13.26
C ILE A 28 -17.64 -26.92 13.35
N CYS A 29 -17.82 -27.56 12.20
CA CYS A 29 -17.78 -29.01 12.03
C CYS A 29 -16.65 -29.41 11.06
N PRO A 30 -16.22 -30.68 11.03
CA PRO A 30 -15.04 -31.10 10.25
C PRO A 30 -15.12 -30.87 8.73
N SER A 31 -16.34 -30.83 8.17
CA SER A 31 -16.57 -30.65 6.73
C SER A 31 -17.26 -29.34 6.36
N ASP A 32 -17.93 -28.71 7.33
CA ASP A 32 -18.87 -27.62 7.09
C ASP A 32 -18.94 -26.70 8.30
N VAL A 33 -19.39 -25.47 8.08
CA VAL A 33 -19.72 -24.54 9.16
C VAL A 33 -21.19 -24.16 9.04
N PHE A 34 -21.91 -24.24 10.15
CA PHE A 34 -23.29 -23.77 10.25
C PHE A 34 -23.31 -22.41 10.93
N VAL A 35 -23.93 -21.43 10.28
CA VAL A 35 -24.02 -20.06 10.79
C VAL A 35 -25.49 -19.74 11.00
N THR A 36 -25.89 -19.63 12.26
CA THR A 36 -27.19 -19.08 12.64
C THR A 36 -27.04 -17.58 12.90
N SER A 37 -27.71 -16.74 12.12
CA SER A 37 -27.72 -15.30 12.32
C SER A 37 -29.10 -14.82 12.77
N ARG A 38 -29.15 -13.91 13.75
CA ARG A 38 -30.35 -13.24 14.24
C ARG A 38 -30.19 -11.74 14.06
N LEU A 39 -30.96 -11.17 13.15
CA LEU A 39 -30.96 -9.74 12.85
C LEU A 39 -32.17 -9.09 13.53
N GLU A 40 -31.94 -8.17 14.48
CA GLU A 40 -33.01 -7.27 14.97
C GLU A 40 -33.20 -6.18 13.90
N LEU A 41 -34.37 -6.09 13.27
CA LEU A 41 -34.62 -5.20 12.14
C LEU A 41 -35.81 -4.27 12.42
N GLU A 42 -35.58 -2.97 12.26
CA GLU A 42 -36.62 -1.94 12.36
C GLU A 42 -36.83 -1.29 10.98
N PRO A 43 -38.00 -1.47 10.34
CA PRO A 43 -38.30 -0.85 9.06
C PRO A 43 -38.35 0.68 9.14
N ARG A 44 -37.82 1.35 8.12
CA ARG A 44 -38.01 2.79 7.89
C ARG A 44 -39.21 3.03 6.98
N LEU A 45 -39.68 4.28 6.94
CA LEU A 45 -40.77 4.68 6.03
C LEU A 45 -40.42 4.31 4.58
N GLY A 46 -41.30 3.54 3.93
CA GLY A 46 -41.12 3.07 2.55
C GLY A 46 -40.44 1.71 2.39
N ALA A 47 -40.17 0.99 3.48
CA ALA A 47 -39.63 -0.38 3.45
C ALA A 47 -40.69 -1.41 2.99
N GLU A 48 -40.89 -1.55 1.68
CA GLU A 48 -41.87 -2.50 1.10
C GLU A 48 -41.36 -3.95 1.04
N SER A 49 -40.04 -4.14 1.03
CA SER A 49 -39.39 -5.45 1.00
C SER A 49 -38.04 -5.42 1.72
N LEU A 50 -37.69 -6.51 2.39
CA LEU A 50 -36.35 -6.73 2.91
C LEU A 50 -35.49 -7.44 1.85
N GLN A 51 -34.31 -6.89 1.59
CA GLN A 51 -33.35 -7.42 0.62
C GLN A 51 -31.99 -7.61 1.28
N LEU A 52 -31.46 -8.84 1.22
CA LEU A 52 -30.19 -9.25 1.83
C LEU A 52 -29.34 -10.00 0.81
N ARG A 53 -28.03 -9.77 0.82
CA ARG A 53 -27.06 -10.47 -0.02
C ARG A 53 -26.63 -11.77 0.65
N GLY A 54 -26.48 -12.83 -0.14
CA GLY A 54 -25.91 -14.10 0.28
C GLY A 54 -25.24 -14.77 -0.91
N VAL A 55 -23.99 -15.20 -0.75
CA VAL A 55 -23.16 -15.76 -1.82
C VAL A 55 -22.62 -17.11 -1.37
N ASP A 56 -22.78 -18.14 -2.20
CA ASP A 56 -22.33 -19.51 -1.92
C ASP A 56 -22.85 -20.08 -0.59
N LEU A 57 -24.08 -19.69 -0.22
CA LEU A 57 -24.78 -20.14 0.98
C LEU A 57 -25.83 -21.20 0.65
N GLU A 58 -25.89 -22.27 1.45
CA GLU A 58 -27.07 -23.15 1.50
C GLU A 58 -27.98 -22.74 2.66
N ILE A 59 -29.26 -22.52 2.38
CA ILE A 59 -30.27 -22.16 3.39
C ILE A 59 -30.75 -23.42 4.11
N CYS A 60 -30.42 -23.56 5.40
CA CYS A 60 -30.91 -24.64 6.25
C CYS A 60 -32.26 -24.30 6.89
N SER A 61 -32.43 -23.05 7.35
CA SER A 61 -33.71 -22.56 7.88
C SER A 61 -33.83 -21.04 7.78
N LEU A 62 -35.07 -20.56 7.76
CA LEU A 62 -35.41 -19.14 7.75
C LEU A 62 -36.64 -18.92 8.62
N LYS A 63 -36.53 -18.05 9.64
CA LYS A 63 -37.61 -17.76 10.57
C LYS A 63 -37.79 -16.27 10.78
N LEU A 64 -39.03 -15.88 10.96
CA LEU A 64 -39.42 -14.52 11.28
C LEU A 64 -40.17 -14.52 12.62
N ASP A 65 -39.63 -13.79 13.60
CA ASP A 65 -40.13 -13.77 14.99
C ASP A 65 -40.28 -15.16 15.63
N GLY A 66 -39.40 -16.09 15.24
CA GLY A 66 -39.36 -17.46 15.75
C GLY A 66 -40.23 -18.46 14.99
N GLU A 67 -41.05 -17.99 14.04
CA GLU A 67 -41.90 -18.84 13.19
C GLU A 67 -41.21 -19.13 11.85
N ASP A 68 -41.28 -20.37 11.36
CA ASP A 68 -40.68 -20.76 10.07
C ASP A 68 -41.35 -20.02 8.90
N LEU A 69 -40.54 -19.43 8.02
CA LEU A 69 -41.01 -18.81 6.78
C LEU A 69 -41.30 -19.89 5.74
N ALA A 70 -42.53 -19.89 5.22
CA ALA A 70 -42.91 -20.76 4.11
C ALA A 70 -42.07 -20.44 2.86
N SER A 71 -41.80 -21.46 2.04
CA SER A 71 -40.93 -21.33 0.86
C SER A 71 -41.45 -20.37 -0.22
N ASP A 72 -42.73 -20.02 -0.20
CA ASP A 72 -43.37 -19.04 -1.08
C ASP A 72 -43.43 -17.62 -0.47
N ALA A 73 -43.02 -17.46 0.79
CA ALA A 73 -42.95 -16.18 1.50
C ALA A 73 -41.62 -15.44 1.30
N TYR A 74 -40.66 -16.04 0.57
CA TYR A 74 -39.40 -15.41 0.19
C TYR A 74 -38.92 -15.91 -1.17
N SER A 75 -37.95 -15.21 -1.76
CA SER A 75 -37.21 -15.68 -2.92
C SER A 75 -35.71 -15.51 -2.71
N TYR A 76 -34.91 -16.45 -3.23
CA TYR A 76 -33.46 -16.35 -3.29
C TYR A 76 -33.00 -16.59 -4.73
N VAL A 77 -32.74 -15.50 -5.43
CA VAL A 77 -32.36 -15.48 -6.85
C VAL A 77 -31.19 -14.53 -7.02
N ASP A 78 -30.21 -14.91 -7.85
CA ASP A 78 -29.03 -14.09 -8.14
C ASP A 78 -28.35 -13.54 -6.87
N GLN A 79 -28.14 -14.42 -5.89
CA GLN A 79 -27.45 -14.10 -4.62
C GLN A 79 -28.18 -13.04 -3.77
N LEU A 80 -29.48 -12.84 -4.00
CA LEU A 80 -30.32 -11.88 -3.28
C LEU A 80 -31.52 -12.59 -2.64
N LEU A 81 -31.55 -12.61 -1.30
CA LEU A 81 -32.71 -13.02 -0.52
C LEU A 81 -33.68 -11.84 -0.42
N THR A 82 -34.92 -12.05 -0.87
CA THR A 82 -36.00 -11.05 -0.81
C THR A 82 -37.17 -11.58 0.01
N ILE A 83 -37.57 -10.81 1.03
CA ILE A 83 -38.79 -11.05 1.81
C ILE A 83 -39.76 -9.89 1.51
N PRO A 84 -40.83 -10.12 0.72
CA PRO A 84 -41.82 -9.11 0.42
C PRO A 84 -42.69 -8.82 1.67
N ALA A 85 -43.12 -7.57 1.82
CA ALA A 85 -44.01 -7.14 2.90
C ALA A 85 -43.57 -7.63 4.31
N PRO A 86 -42.32 -7.33 4.74
CA PRO A 86 -41.88 -7.64 6.11
C PRO A 86 -42.76 -6.90 7.14
N PRO A 87 -42.73 -7.31 8.41
CA PRO A 87 -43.45 -6.60 9.48
C PRO A 87 -43.16 -5.10 9.48
N ASP A 88 -44.16 -4.29 9.84
CA ASP A 88 -44.08 -2.82 9.88
C ASP A 88 -43.49 -2.26 11.18
N LYS A 89 -43.07 -3.14 12.09
CA LYS A 89 -42.47 -2.87 13.40
C LYS A 89 -41.16 -3.65 13.54
N LEU A 90 -40.45 -3.44 14.65
CA LEU A 90 -39.29 -4.26 15.00
C LEU A 90 -39.62 -5.76 14.94
N PHE A 91 -38.82 -6.51 14.19
CA PHE A 91 -38.92 -7.97 14.09
C PHE A 91 -37.51 -8.60 14.12
N VAL A 92 -37.46 -9.92 14.33
CA VAL A 92 -36.22 -10.70 14.26
C VAL A 92 -36.25 -11.63 13.06
N LEU A 93 -35.28 -11.47 12.17
CA LEU A 93 -34.99 -12.47 11.14
C LEU A 93 -33.91 -13.42 11.65
N GLU A 94 -34.25 -14.70 11.80
CA GLU A 94 -33.29 -15.78 12.06
C GLU A 94 -33.02 -16.55 10.77
N THR A 95 -31.77 -16.66 10.35
CA THR A 95 -31.34 -17.50 9.23
C THR A 95 -30.34 -18.54 9.75
N CYS A 96 -30.41 -19.78 9.26
CA CYS A 96 -29.34 -20.75 9.42
C CYS A 96 -28.82 -21.14 8.04
N CYS A 97 -27.51 -20.97 7.82
CA CYS A 97 -26.85 -21.29 6.56
C CYS A 97 -25.73 -22.31 6.78
N ARG A 98 -25.52 -23.20 5.80
CA ARG A 98 -24.33 -24.06 5.72
C ARG A 98 -23.34 -23.45 4.72
N ILE A 99 -22.06 -23.40 5.10
CA ILE A 99 -20.94 -22.94 4.27
C ILE A 99 -19.78 -23.94 4.31
N ASP A 100 -19.00 -24.01 3.21
CA ASP A 100 -17.77 -24.81 3.10
C ASP A 100 -16.53 -23.89 3.04
N PRO A 101 -15.95 -23.52 4.20
CA PRO A 101 -14.76 -22.69 4.23
C PRO A 101 -13.49 -23.45 3.79
N TYR A 102 -13.51 -24.79 3.78
CA TYR A 102 -12.35 -25.61 3.49
C TYR A 102 -12.02 -25.65 1.99
N SER A 103 -13.03 -25.48 1.14
CA SER A 103 -12.87 -25.36 -0.32
C SER A 103 -12.79 -23.91 -0.82
N ASN A 104 -12.87 -22.92 0.07
CA ASN A 104 -12.90 -21.51 -0.29
C ASN A 104 -11.49 -20.96 -0.62
N SER A 105 -11.09 -21.06 -1.89
CA SER A 105 -9.81 -20.55 -2.37
C SER A 105 -9.78 -19.06 -2.71
N SER A 106 -10.93 -18.36 -2.67
CA SER A 106 -10.98 -16.93 -2.96
C SER A 106 -10.40 -16.09 -1.81
N LEU A 107 -10.35 -16.66 -0.60
CA LEU A 107 -9.92 -16.01 0.65
C LEU A 107 -10.81 -14.81 1.02
N GLU A 108 -12.11 -14.89 0.73
CA GLU A 108 -13.15 -13.93 1.13
C GLU A 108 -14.26 -14.63 1.93
N GLY A 109 -14.86 -13.94 2.89
CA GLY A 109 -15.78 -14.57 3.85
C GLY A 109 -15.00 -15.41 4.85
N LEU A 110 -15.53 -16.58 5.23
CA LEU A 110 -14.82 -17.56 6.06
C LEU A 110 -14.08 -18.56 5.16
N TYR A 111 -12.79 -18.80 5.43
CA TYR A 111 -11.96 -19.73 4.66
C TYR A 111 -10.92 -20.43 5.56
N ALA A 112 -10.38 -21.53 5.05
CA ALA A 112 -9.28 -22.25 5.70
C ALA A 112 -7.91 -21.85 5.13
N SER A 113 -6.94 -21.64 6.02
CA SER A 113 -5.53 -21.40 5.71
C SER A 113 -4.68 -22.35 6.56
N GLY A 114 -4.18 -23.44 5.98
CA GLY A 114 -3.26 -24.35 6.69
C GLY A 114 -3.87 -25.04 7.93
N GLY A 115 -5.19 -25.26 7.94
CA GLY A 115 -5.91 -25.84 9.09
C GLY A 115 -6.50 -24.81 10.05
N LEU A 116 -6.13 -23.53 9.93
CA LEU A 116 -6.74 -22.41 10.64
C LEU A 116 -7.95 -21.89 9.86
N LEU A 117 -9.09 -21.67 10.52
CA LEU A 117 -10.20 -20.91 9.94
C LEU A 117 -10.03 -19.43 10.25
N SER A 118 -10.17 -18.59 9.23
CA SER A 118 -10.04 -17.14 9.33
C SER A 118 -11.02 -16.44 8.39
N THR A 119 -11.29 -15.16 8.64
CA THR A 119 -12.22 -14.36 7.85
C THR A 119 -11.55 -13.19 7.14
N GLN A 120 -12.05 -12.84 5.97
CA GLN A 120 -11.80 -11.55 5.32
C GLN A 120 -13.15 -11.00 4.84
N CYS A 121 -13.64 -9.93 5.47
CA CYS A 121 -14.97 -9.38 5.18
C CYS A 121 -14.94 -8.08 4.38
N GLU A 122 -13.80 -7.37 4.35
CA GLU A 122 -13.67 -6.19 3.50
C GLU A 122 -13.33 -6.56 2.04
N ALA A 123 -14.01 -6.00 1.03
CA ALA A 123 -15.11 -5.03 1.13
C ALA A 123 -16.49 -5.68 1.33
N GLU A 124 -16.72 -6.81 0.69
CA GLU A 124 -18.04 -7.43 0.56
C GLU A 124 -18.01 -8.93 0.84
N GLY A 125 -17.14 -9.36 1.77
CA GLY A 125 -16.94 -10.77 2.11
C GLY A 125 -17.95 -11.33 3.12
N PHE A 126 -18.61 -10.49 3.91
CA PHE A 126 -19.52 -10.98 4.97
C PHE A 126 -20.78 -11.67 4.40
N ARG A 127 -21.24 -11.28 3.21
CA ARG A 127 -22.32 -11.99 2.47
C ARG A 127 -21.99 -13.44 2.10
N ARG A 128 -20.73 -13.87 2.20
CA ARG A 128 -20.29 -15.28 2.06
C ARG A 128 -20.35 -16.06 3.38
N ILE A 129 -20.84 -15.45 4.46
CA ILE A 129 -20.96 -16.07 5.79
C ILE A 129 -22.44 -16.25 6.16
N THR A 130 -23.26 -15.22 5.98
CA THR A 130 -24.73 -15.26 6.17
C THR A 130 -25.42 -14.19 5.33
N PHE A 131 -26.75 -14.23 5.28
CA PHE A 131 -27.56 -13.18 4.66
C PHE A 131 -27.44 -11.85 5.41
N HIS A 132 -27.02 -10.80 4.71
CA HIS A 132 -26.79 -9.48 5.30
C HIS A 132 -26.96 -8.37 4.24
N PRO A 133 -27.33 -7.11 4.58
CA PRO A 133 -27.33 -6.02 3.60
C PRO A 133 -25.94 -5.67 3.07
N ASP A 134 -24.92 -6.03 3.86
CA ASP A 134 -23.48 -5.99 3.55
C ASP A 134 -23.00 -4.69 2.90
N ARG A 135 -23.23 -3.60 3.62
CA ARG A 135 -22.90 -2.21 3.27
C ARG A 135 -22.40 -1.44 4.50
N PRO A 136 -21.46 -0.50 4.36
CA PRO A 136 -20.71 0.02 5.50
C PRO A 136 -21.44 1.10 6.33
N ASP A 137 -22.55 1.66 5.84
CA ASP A 137 -23.45 2.54 6.60
C ASP A 137 -24.48 1.81 7.48
N VAL A 138 -24.49 0.47 7.46
CA VAL A 138 -25.32 -0.33 8.38
C VAL A 138 -24.46 -0.76 9.56
N LEU A 139 -24.64 -0.07 10.68
CA LEU A 139 -23.87 -0.26 11.91
C LEU A 139 -24.70 -1.03 12.95
N SER A 140 -24.13 -2.11 13.49
CA SER A 140 -24.80 -2.96 14.48
C SER A 140 -23.87 -3.26 15.64
N ARG A 141 -24.44 -3.52 16.82
CA ARG A 141 -23.71 -4.19 17.92
C ARG A 141 -23.74 -5.70 17.71
N TRP A 142 -22.65 -6.37 18.05
CA TRP A 142 -22.43 -7.77 17.70
C TRP A 142 -22.29 -8.64 18.94
N THR A 143 -22.99 -9.77 18.94
CA THR A 143 -22.75 -10.89 19.85
C THR A 143 -22.43 -12.12 19.01
N VAL A 144 -21.29 -12.76 19.24
CA VAL A 144 -20.83 -13.89 18.42
C VAL A 144 -20.49 -15.05 19.33
N ARG A 145 -21.26 -16.14 19.23
CA ARG A 145 -20.94 -17.41 19.85
C ARG A 145 -20.25 -18.29 18.80
N ILE A 146 -19.09 -18.83 19.15
CA ILE A 146 -18.35 -19.77 18.31
C ILE A 146 -18.28 -21.09 19.06
N GLU A 147 -18.57 -22.18 18.36
CA GLU A 147 -18.51 -23.54 18.88
C GLU A 147 -17.67 -24.42 17.95
N ALA A 148 -16.75 -25.19 18.52
CA ALA A 148 -15.91 -26.11 17.75
C ALA A 148 -15.47 -27.32 18.59
N ASP A 149 -14.85 -28.30 17.92
CA ASP A 149 -14.10 -29.35 18.61
C ASP A 149 -12.84 -28.76 19.26
N ARG A 150 -12.63 -29.05 20.55
CA ARG A 150 -11.52 -28.47 21.33
C ARG A 150 -10.16 -28.96 20.86
N SER A 151 -10.07 -30.14 20.26
CA SER A 151 -8.80 -30.71 19.82
C SER A 151 -8.33 -30.10 18.50
N SER A 152 -9.25 -29.78 17.58
CA SER A 152 -8.91 -29.12 16.31
C SER A 152 -8.85 -27.60 16.42
N CYS A 153 -9.67 -27.00 17.28
CA CYS A 153 -9.82 -25.54 17.39
C CYS A 153 -9.80 -25.08 18.85
N PRO A 154 -8.70 -25.29 19.62
CA PRO A 154 -8.64 -24.89 21.02
C PRO A 154 -8.73 -23.37 21.25
N VAL A 155 -8.48 -22.56 20.21
CA VAL A 155 -8.59 -21.09 20.24
C VAL A 155 -9.76 -20.65 19.35
N LEU A 156 -10.72 -19.90 19.94
CA LEU A 156 -11.90 -19.34 19.26
C LEU A 156 -11.98 -17.84 19.54
N LEU A 157 -11.80 -17.00 18.52
CA LEU A 157 -11.70 -15.54 18.62
C LEU A 157 -12.76 -14.85 17.75
N SER A 158 -13.33 -13.76 18.27
CA SER A 158 -14.10 -12.79 17.49
C SER A 158 -13.89 -11.37 18.04
N ASN A 159 -14.61 -10.39 17.50
CA ASN A 159 -14.50 -8.98 17.89
C ASN A 159 -15.02 -8.74 19.30
N GLY A 160 -14.53 -7.67 19.93
CA GLY A 160 -14.92 -7.23 21.27
C GLY A 160 -14.21 -8.01 22.38
N ASN A 161 -14.95 -8.30 23.46
CA ASN A 161 -14.47 -8.97 24.65
C ASN A 161 -15.10 -10.37 24.79
N ALA A 162 -14.34 -11.35 25.27
CA ALA A 162 -14.87 -12.67 25.60
C ALA A 162 -15.70 -12.62 26.88
N VAL A 163 -17.03 -12.83 26.79
CA VAL A 163 -17.98 -12.70 27.90
C VAL A 163 -18.41 -14.05 28.50
N SER A 164 -18.25 -15.14 27.75
CA SER A 164 -18.56 -16.51 28.22
C SER A 164 -17.64 -17.54 27.59
N LYS A 165 -17.29 -18.59 28.34
CA LYS A 165 -16.60 -19.80 27.88
C LYS A 165 -17.32 -21.02 28.44
N GLU A 166 -17.63 -21.97 27.57
CA GLU A 166 -18.45 -23.13 27.90
C GLU A 166 -17.76 -24.42 27.46
N ASP A 167 -17.68 -25.40 28.34
CA ASP A 167 -17.34 -26.78 27.99
C ASP A 167 -18.64 -27.51 27.63
N LEU A 168 -18.66 -28.15 26.46
CA LEU A 168 -19.84 -28.84 25.92
C LEU A 168 -19.63 -30.36 25.92
N ALA A 169 -20.68 -31.09 25.57
CA ALA A 169 -20.60 -32.53 25.38
C ALA A 169 -19.66 -32.90 24.22
N ASP A 170 -19.25 -34.17 24.17
CA ASP A 170 -18.51 -34.76 23.05
C ASP A 170 -17.18 -34.07 22.69
N GLY A 171 -16.53 -33.42 23.68
CA GLY A 171 -15.22 -32.77 23.49
C GLY A 171 -15.26 -31.40 22.83
N ARG A 172 -16.46 -30.84 22.61
CA ARG A 172 -16.64 -29.50 22.06
C ARG A 172 -16.57 -28.42 23.13
N HIS A 173 -16.36 -27.18 22.70
CA HIS A 173 -16.41 -26.00 23.56
C HIS A 173 -16.93 -24.79 22.80
N ALA A 174 -17.38 -23.77 23.54
CA ALA A 174 -17.81 -22.52 22.95
C ALA A 174 -17.25 -21.30 23.67
N VAL A 175 -17.11 -20.20 22.92
CA VAL A 175 -16.77 -18.88 23.45
C VAL A 175 -17.77 -17.87 22.88
N THR A 176 -18.35 -17.04 23.75
CA THR A 176 -19.19 -15.92 23.33
C THR A 176 -18.43 -14.61 23.49
N TRP A 177 -18.45 -13.81 22.43
CA TRP A 177 -17.83 -12.50 22.31
C TRP A 177 -18.89 -11.41 22.16
N GLU A 178 -18.65 -10.26 22.79
CA GLU A 178 -19.50 -9.07 22.65
C GLU A 178 -18.67 -7.84 22.30
N ASP A 179 -19.05 -7.17 21.21
CA ASP A 179 -18.51 -5.88 20.80
C ASP A 179 -19.55 -4.77 21.08
N PRO A 180 -19.29 -3.87 22.04
CA PRO A 180 -20.23 -2.83 22.43
C PRO A 180 -20.34 -1.71 21.39
N PHE A 181 -19.38 -1.57 20.47
CA PHE A 181 -19.37 -0.50 19.49
C PHE A 181 -20.16 -0.91 18.24
N PRO A 182 -21.12 -0.09 17.77
CA PRO A 182 -21.75 -0.30 16.48
C PRO A 182 -20.70 -0.30 15.37
N LYS A 183 -20.65 -1.37 14.58
CA LYS A 183 -19.72 -1.50 13.45
C LYS A 183 -20.40 -2.11 12.22
N PRO A 184 -19.90 -1.81 11.01
CA PRO A 184 -20.33 -2.48 9.78
C PRO A 184 -19.82 -3.91 9.68
N SER A 185 -20.44 -4.70 8.80
CA SER A 185 -20.10 -6.11 8.59
C SER A 185 -18.68 -6.36 8.08
N TYR A 186 -18.08 -5.40 7.36
CA TYR A 186 -16.71 -5.58 6.85
C TYR A 186 -15.66 -5.66 7.98
N LEU A 187 -15.97 -5.13 9.17
CA LEU A 187 -15.14 -5.19 10.37
C LEU A 187 -15.38 -6.43 11.23
N PHE A 188 -16.28 -7.34 10.81
CA PHE A 188 -16.44 -8.63 11.46
C PHE A 188 -15.18 -9.48 11.28
N ALA A 189 -14.77 -10.16 12.34
CA ALA A 189 -13.74 -11.18 12.29
C ALA A 189 -14.09 -12.42 13.11
N LEU A 190 -13.66 -13.58 12.60
CA LEU A 190 -13.66 -14.85 13.29
C LEU A 190 -12.36 -15.60 12.99
N VAL A 191 -11.74 -16.13 14.04
CA VAL A 191 -10.58 -17.02 13.92
C VAL A 191 -10.79 -18.25 14.80
N ALA A 192 -10.54 -19.44 14.24
CA ALA A 192 -10.62 -20.70 14.97
C ALA A 192 -9.54 -21.70 14.55
N GLY A 193 -8.75 -22.23 15.49
CA GLY A 193 -7.69 -23.19 15.21
C GLY A 193 -6.78 -23.47 16.41
N ASP A 194 -5.72 -24.25 16.19
CA ASP A 194 -4.64 -24.44 17.18
C ASP A 194 -3.59 -23.34 17.02
N LEU A 195 -3.64 -22.36 17.93
CA LEU A 195 -2.76 -21.21 17.95
C LEU A 195 -2.05 -21.11 19.30
N ARG A 196 -0.87 -20.51 19.27
CA ARG A 196 -0.07 -20.15 20.42
C ARG A 196 -0.27 -18.67 20.69
N GLU A 197 -0.48 -18.33 21.95
CA GLU A 197 -0.82 -16.97 22.38
C GLU A 197 0.38 -16.32 23.10
N ILE A 198 0.76 -15.14 22.64
CA ILE A 198 1.72 -14.25 23.27
C ILE A 198 0.93 -13.10 23.89
N ARG A 199 1.13 -12.87 25.20
CA ARG A 199 0.42 -11.83 25.96
C ARG A 199 1.34 -10.71 26.39
N ASP A 200 0.81 -9.50 26.35
CA ASP A 200 1.41 -8.31 26.95
C ASP A 200 0.30 -7.33 27.42
N GLN A 201 0.68 -6.14 27.86
CA GLN A 201 -0.23 -5.11 28.33
C GLN A 201 0.22 -3.71 27.87
N PHE A 202 -0.76 -2.84 27.66
CA PHE A 202 -0.57 -1.39 27.53
C PHE A 202 -1.48 -0.67 28.53
N THR A 203 -1.03 0.45 29.07
CA THR A 203 -1.86 1.31 29.94
C THR A 203 -2.05 2.65 29.25
N THR A 204 -3.30 3.01 28.97
CA THR A 204 -3.62 4.26 28.27
C THR A 204 -3.34 5.49 29.14
N ALA A 205 -3.28 6.67 28.53
CA ALA A 205 -3.10 7.94 29.24
C ALA A 205 -4.13 8.17 30.38
N SER A 206 -5.38 7.71 30.22
CA SER A 206 -6.43 7.77 31.26
C SER A 206 -6.32 6.66 32.32
N GLY A 207 -5.41 5.70 32.15
CA GLY A 207 -5.16 4.61 33.08
C GLY A 207 -5.90 3.30 32.77
N ARG A 208 -6.51 3.16 31.58
CA ARG A 208 -7.13 1.89 31.18
C ARG A 208 -6.05 0.84 30.91
N ALA A 209 -6.18 -0.32 31.54
CA ALA A 209 -5.35 -1.49 31.26
C ALA A 209 -5.90 -2.25 30.04
N VAL A 210 -5.14 -2.29 28.94
CA VAL A 210 -5.47 -3.01 27.71
C VAL A 210 -4.62 -4.28 27.63
N THR A 211 -5.26 -5.43 27.51
CA THR A 211 -4.58 -6.71 27.28
C THR A 211 -4.24 -6.85 25.81
N LEU A 212 -2.95 -7.00 25.49
CA LEU A 212 -2.48 -7.23 24.12
C LEU A 212 -2.27 -8.73 23.92
N ARG A 213 -2.80 -9.27 22.83
CA ARG A 213 -2.72 -10.70 22.50
C ARG A 213 -2.32 -10.86 21.05
N LEU A 214 -1.28 -11.64 20.83
CA LEU A 214 -0.81 -11.96 19.50
C LEU A 214 -0.82 -13.48 19.34
N HIS A 215 -1.52 -13.97 18.31
CA HIS A 215 -1.77 -15.38 18.08
C HIS A 215 -1.07 -15.84 16.79
N VAL A 216 -0.31 -16.94 16.90
CA VAL A 216 0.51 -17.49 15.81
C VAL A 216 0.42 -19.01 15.78
N GLU A 217 0.81 -19.63 14.67
CA GLU A 217 0.99 -21.08 14.60
C GLU A 217 2.19 -21.53 15.49
N GLU A 218 2.22 -22.80 15.84
CA GLU A 218 3.33 -23.38 16.60
C GLU A 218 4.68 -23.25 15.87
N GLY A 219 5.70 -22.80 16.59
CA GLY A 219 7.05 -22.57 16.07
C GLY A 219 7.32 -21.12 15.65
N ASP A 220 6.29 -20.28 15.54
CA ASP A 220 6.40 -18.88 15.15
C ASP A 220 6.50 -17.91 16.35
N GLU A 221 6.32 -18.40 17.58
CA GLU A 221 6.36 -17.59 18.82
C GLU A 221 7.64 -16.75 19.00
N PRO A 222 8.84 -17.22 18.64
CA PRO A 222 10.06 -16.42 18.79
C PRO A 222 10.10 -15.14 17.94
N PHE A 223 9.27 -15.04 16.88
CA PHE A 223 9.35 -13.96 15.89
C PHE A 223 8.31 -12.84 16.11
N THR A 224 7.67 -12.79 17.29
CA THR A 224 6.52 -11.89 17.53
C THR A 224 6.86 -10.62 18.29
N ALA A 225 8.06 -10.54 18.88
CA ALA A 225 8.44 -9.46 19.78
C ALA A 225 8.38 -8.09 19.09
N HIS A 226 8.84 -8.01 17.84
CA HIS A 226 8.85 -6.76 17.07
C HIS A 226 7.44 -6.21 16.82
N ALA A 227 6.49 -7.07 16.45
CA ALA A 227 5.10 -6.68 16.24
C ALA A 227 4.42 -6.20 17.55
N MET A 228 4.65 -6.90 18.67
CA MET A 228 4.10 -6.50 19.98
C MET A 228 4.62 -5.13 20.42
N GLU A 229 5.92 -4.88 20.27
CA GLU A 229 6.52 -3.59 20.61
C GLU A 229 6.09 -2.48 19.64
N SER A 230 5.90 -2.80 18.36
CA SER A 230 5.34 -1.86 17.38
C SER A 230 3.93 -1.42 17.79
N LEU A 231 3.06 -2.37 18.19
CA LEU A 231 1.70 -2.06 18.64
C LEU A 231 1.69 -1.09 19.82
N LYS A 232 2.55 -1.32 20.83
CA LYS A 232 2.66 -0.41 21.98
C LYS A 232 3.15 0.99 21.57
N ARG A 233 4.10 1.08 20.64
CA ARG A 233 4.56 2.38 20.10
C ARG A 233 3.43 3.09 19.34
N SER A 234 2.64 2.37 18.55
CA SER A 234 1.48 2.91 17.85
C SER A 234 0.44 3.47 18.82
N MET A 235 0.10 2.71 19.88
CA MET A 235 -0.80 3.16 20.94
C MET A 235 -0.30 4.43 21.62
N ALA A 236 0.97 4.45 22.03
CA ALA A 236 1.55 5.61 22.69
C ALA A 236 1.61 6.84 21.78
N TRP A 237 1.96 6.67 20.50
CA TRP A 237 2.05 7.78 19.56
C TRP A 237 0.68 8.38 19.24
N ASP A 238 -0.36 7.56 19.11
CA ASP A 238 -1.72 8.06 18.81
C ASP A 238 -2.28 8.88 19.97
N GLU A 239 -1.99 8.47 21.21
CA GLU A 239 -2.30 9.24 22.42
C GLU A 239 -1.53 10.57 22.45
N GLN A 240 -0.25 10.55 22.10
CA GLN A 240 0.61 11.74 22.15
C GLN A 240 0.29 12.77 21.06
N VAL A 241 0.04 12.31 19.83
CA VAL A 241 -0.12 13.18 18.66
C VAL A 241 -1.58 13.53 18.41
N TYR A 242 -2.47 12.53 18.42
CA TYR A 242 -3.89 12.71 18.10
C TYR A 242 -4.81 12.76 19.32
N GLN A 243 -4.30 12.44 20.52
CA GLN A 243 -5.09 12.34 21.76
C GLN A 243 -6.20 11.29 21.65
N LEU A 244 -5.87 10.17 21.00
CA LEU A 244 -6.78 9.07 20.75
C LEU A 244 -6.34 7.83 21.53
N GLU A 245 -7.08 7.47 22.58
CA GLU A 245 -6.85 6.24 23.33
C GLU A 245 -7.55 5.04 22.68
N TYR A 246 -7.05 3.84 22.96
CA TYR A 246 -7.78 2.61 22.63
C TYR A 246 -9.04 2.46 23.49
N ASP A 247 -10.10 1.89 22.91
CA ASP A 247 -11.46 1.98 23.42
C ASP A 247 -12.07 0.65 23.90
N LEU A 248 -11.32 -0.45 23.87
CA LEU A 248 -11.69 -1.76 24.42
C LEU A 248 -10.68 -2.27 25.46
N ASP A 249 -10.95 -3.44 26.05
CA ASP A 249 -10.12 -4.04 27.11
C ASP A 249 -9.09 -5.03 26.56
N GLU A 250 -9.33 -5.56 25.36
CA GLU A 250 -8.48 -6.52 24.68
C GLU A 250 -8.17 -6.07 23.24
N TYR A 251 -6.93 -6.28 22.81
CA TYR A 251 -6.48 -6.08 21.43
C TYR A 251 -5.84 -7.39 20.94
N ASN A 252 -6.46 -8.03 19.95
CA ASN A 252 -5.97 -9.28 19.38
C ASN A 252 -5.38 -9.02 17.99
N ILE A 253 -4.24 -9.66 17.71
CA ILE A 253 -3.63 -9.79 16.38
C ILE A 253 -3.50 -11.27 16.08
N VAL A 254 -3.88 -11.70 14.87
CA VAL A 254 -3.67 -13.07 14.39
C VAL A 254 -2.82 -13.02 13.13
N ALA A 255 -1.71 -13.76 13.11
CA ALA A 255 -0.89 -13.93 11.91
C ALA A 255 -1.37 -15.15 11.11
N VAL A 256 -1.70 -14.95 9.83
CA VAL A 256 -2.18 -15.99 8.92
C VAL A 256 -1.34 -16.06 7.64
N ARG A 257 -1.13 -17.26 7.09
CA ARG A 257 -0.28 -17.45 5.90
C ARG A 257 -0.97 -17.05 4.59
N HIS A 258 -2.21 -17.51 4.38
CA HIS A 258 -2.98 -17.20 3.17
C HIS A 258 -3.84 -15.97 3.41
N PHE A 259 -3.43 -14.84 2.86
CA PHE A 259 -4.17 -13.58 2.95
C PHE A 259 -3.98 -12.77 1.66
N ASN A 260 -5.09 -12.37 1.02
CA ASN A 260 -5.05 -11.56 -0.21
C ASN A 260 -4.54 -10.14 0.02
N MET A 261 -4.80 -9.59 1.21
CA MET A 261 -4.42 -8.24 1.61
C MET A 261 -3.12 -8.26 2.42
N GLY A 262 -2.70 -7.10 2.91
CA GLY A 262 -1.57 -7.00 3.84
C GLY A 262 -2.02 -7.38 5.24
N ALA A 263 -2.88 -6.56 5.82
CA ALA A 263 -3.54 -6.79 7.10
C ALA A 263 -4.97 -6.21 7.01
N MET A 264 -5.73 -6.32 8.09
CA MET A 264 -7.12 -5.89 8.16
C MET A 264 -7.47 -5.40 9.55
N GLU A 265 -8.14 -4.26 9.63
CA GLU A 265 -8.38 -3.50 10.86
C GLU A 265 -9.57 -4.00 11.70
N ASN A 266 -9.98 -5.27 11.58
CA ASN A 266 -11.20 -5.76 12.21
C ASN A 266 -11.21 -5.41 13.70
N LYS A 267 -12.32 -4.83 14.19
CA LYS A 267 -12.38 -4.20 15.53
C LYS A 267 -11.92 -5.18 16.62
N SER A 268 -10.85 -4.84 17.33
CA SER A 268 -10.15 -5.62 18.37
C SER A 268 -9.58 -6.99 18.00
N LEU A 269 -9.67 -7.41 16.73
CA LEU A 269 -9.16 -8.70 16.25
C LEU A 269 -8.59 -8.52 14.85
N ASN A 270 -7.46 -7.83 14.73
CA ASN A 270 -6.84 -7.67 13.43
C ASN A 270 -6.27 -8.99 12.91
N ILE A 271 -6.40 -9.19 11.60
CA ILE A 271 -5.85 -10.35 10.91
C ILE A 271 -4.77 -9.86 9.96
N PHE A 272 -3.57 -10.41 10.10
CA PHE A 272 -2.39 -9.99 9.34
C PHE A 272 -1.86 -11.15 8.50
N ASN A 273 -1.40 -10.85 7.29
CA ASN A 273 -0.48 -11.74 6.61
C ASN A 273 0.76 -11.95 7.49
N SER A 274 1.18 -13.20 7.71
CA SER A 274 2.28 -13.52 8.62
C SER A 274 3.60 -12.83 8.28
N LYS A 275 3.83 -12.49 7.02
CA LYS A 275 4.98 -11.68 6.56
C LYS A 275 5.03 -10.28 7.22
N LEU A 276 3.90 -9.76 7.68
CA LEU A 276 3.75 -8.43 8.30
C LEU A 276 3.68 -8.51 9.83
N VAL A 277 4.04 -9.64 10.43
CA VAL A 277 4.06 -9.83 11.89
C VAL A 277 5.34 -10.55 12.34
N LEU A 278 5.69 -11.64 11.66
CA LEU A 278 6.76 -12.54 12.07
C LEU A 278 8.10 -12.01 11.57
N ALA A 279 8.93 -11.52 12.50
CA ALA A 279 10.27 -11.07 12.17
C ALA A 279 11.25 -11.10 13.35
N ASP A 280 12.50 -11.35 13.00
CA ASP A 280 13.69 -10.99 13.76
C ASP A 280 14.80 -10.52 12.81
N ALA A 281 15.96 -10.12 13.35
CA ALA A 281 17.08 -9.63 12.54
C ALA A 281 17.71 -10.69 11.61
N GLU A 282 17.53 -11.99 11.91
CA GLU A 282 18.06 -13.09 11.09
C GLU A 282 17.12 -13.44 9.93
N THR A 283 15.82 -13.14 10.07
CA THR A 283 14.76 -13.55 9.14
C THR A 283 14.15 -12.41 8.34
N ALA A 284 14.25 -11.16 8.81
CA ALA A 284 13.69 -9.97 8.18
C ALA A 284 14.74 -8.90 7.91
N THR A 285 14.61 -8.21 6.77
CA THR A 285 15.41 -7.04 6.45
C THR A 285 14.97 -5.81 7.26
N ASP A 286 15.82 -4.78 7.34
CA ASP A 286 15.49 -3.50 8.00
C ASP A 286 14.21 -2.87 7.43
N ALA A 287 14.05 -2.91 6.11
CA ALA A 287 12.84 -2.43 5.44
C ALA A 287 11.60 -3.28 5.76
N GLU A 288 11.76 -4.59 6.01
CA GLU A 288 10.65 -5.44 6.45
C GLU A 288 10.30 -5.19 7.92
N LEU A 289 11.29 -4.95 8.80
CA LEU A 289 11.06 -4.56 10.19
C LEU A 289 10.30 -3.21 10.27
N GLU A 290 10.75 -2.19 9.55
CA GLU A 290 10.04 -0.91 9.48
C GLU A 290 8.64 -1.08 8.87
N ARG A 291 8.50 -1.91 7.82
CA ARG A 291 7.20 -2.18 7.21
C ARG A 291 6.24 -2.87 8.18
N ILE A 292 6.70 -3.81 8.98
CA ILE A 292 5.89 -4.45 10.04
C ILE A 292 5.43 -3.39 11.03
N GLU A 293 6.34 -2.52 11.49
CA GLU A 293 6.00 -1.46 12.43
C GLU A 293 4.96 -0.49 11.85
N SER A 294 5.15 -0.05 10.60
CA SER A 294 4.24 0.85 9.88
C SER A 294 2.86 0.22 9.67
N VAL A 295 2.77 -1.07 9.27
CA VAL A 295 1.47 -1.73 9.06
C VAL A 295 0.76 -2.01 10.39
N ILE A 296 1.48 -2.43 11.44
CA ILE A 296 0.89 -2.57 12.78
C ILE A 296 0.27 -1.24 13.24
N ALA A 297 0.97 -0.13 13.00
CA ALA A 297 0.47 1.19 13.29
C ALA A 297 -0.76 1.56 12.44
N HIS A 298 -0.71 1.28 11.14
CA HIS A 298 -1.81 1.50 10.20
C HIS A 298 -3.11 0.85 10.69
N GLU A 299 -3.08 -0.46 10.98
CA GLU A 299 -4.27 -1.18 11.46
C GLU A 299 -4.74 -0.69 12.83
N TYR A 300 -3.81 -0.29 13.70
CA TYR A 300 -4.16 0.32 14.99
C TYR A 300 -4.86 1.68 14.80
N PHE A 301 -4.36 2.55 13.93
CA PHE A 301 -4.90 3.89 13.69
C PHE A 301 -6.31 3.85 13.09
N HIS A 302 -6.61 2.82 12.28
CA HIS A 302 -7.95 2.55 11.80
C HIS A 302 -8.98 2.35 12.93
N ASN A 303 -8.56 2.01 14.17
CA ASN A 303 -9.47 1.97 15.31
C ASN A 303 -10.30 3.25 15.45
N TRP A 304 -9.72 4.40 15.06
CA TRP A 304 -10.43 5.68 14.96
C TRP A 304 -10.77 6.07 13.52
N SER A 305 -9.80 6.08 12.60
CA SER A 305 -10.01 6.48 11.18
C SER A 305 -10.39 5.30 10.31
N GLY A 306 -11.52 4.65 10.60
CA GLY A 306 -12.03 3.51 9.85
C GLY A 306 -13.09 2.74 10.63
N ASN A 307 -12.88 2.58 11.94
CA ASN A 307 -13.75 1.78 12.80
C ASN A 307 -14.74 2.62 13.57
N ARG A 308 -14.27 3.52 14.45
CA ARG A 308 -15.15 4.44 15.18
C ARG A 308 -15.84 5.43 14.26
N ILE A 309 -15.15 5.85 13.19
CA ILE A 309 -15.72 6.65 12.12
C ILE A 309 -15.45 5.91 10.82
N THR A 310 -16.49 5.29 10.27
CA THR A 310 -16.37 4.42 9.09
C THR A 310 -16.85 5.12 7.82
N CYS A 311 -16.80 4.41 6.69
CA CYS A 311 -17.25 4.92 5.39
C CYS A 311 -18.76 4.78 5.22
N ARG A 312 -19.45 5.82 4.74
CA ARG A 312 -20.88 5.73 4.38
C ARG A 312 -21.14 4.73 3.24
N ASP A 313 -20.23 4.69 2.29
CA ASP A 313 -20.26 3.80 1.13
C ASP A 313 -18.83 3.61 0.63
N TRP A 314 -18.60 2.61 -0.20
CA TRP A 314 -17.26 2.26 -0.66
C TRP A 314 -16.59 3.31 -1.56
N PHE A 315 -17.34 4.27 -2.12
CA PHE A 315 -16.72 5.39 -2.83
C PHE A 315 -15.97 6.32 -1.86
N GLN A 316 -16.28 6.27 -0.57
CA GLN A 316 -15.60 7.03 0.46
C GLN A 316 -14.30 6.35 0.93
N LEU A 317 -13.82 5.27 0.30
CA LEU A 317 -12.67 4.48 0.80
C LEU A 317 -11.44 5.35 1.15
N SER A 318 -11.13 6.37 0.33
CA SER A 318 -10.02 7.30 0.60
C SER A 318 -10.18 8.13 1.88
N LEU A 319 -11.39 8.24 2.45
CA LEU A 319 -11.63 8.81 3.78
C LEU A 319 -10.87 8.03 4.85
N LYS A 320 -11.04 6.70 4.90
CA LYS A 320 -10.33 5.87 5.88
C LYS A 320 -8.89 5.68 5.45
N GLU A 321 -8.66 5.31 4.19
CA GLU A 321 -7.32 4.93 3.73
C GLU A 321 -6.37 6.10 3.59
N GLY A 322 -6.78 7.19 2.93
CA GLY A 322 -5.91 8.35 2.77
C GLY A 322 -5.54 8.98 4.12
N LEU A 323 -6.48 9.03 5.07
CA LEU A 323 -6.22 9.53 6.42
C LEU A 323 -5.32 8.58 7.21
N THR A 324 -5.57 7.28 7.18
CA THR A 324 -4.77 6.30 7.93
C THR A 324 -3.36 6.18 7.36
N VAL A 325 -3.19 6.19 6.03
CA VAL A 325 -1.86 6.23 5.39
C VAL A 325 -1.11 7.49 5.78
N PHE A 326 -1.76 8.66 5.80
CA PHE A 326 -1.12 9.88 6.28
C PHE A 326 -0.65 9.76 7.75
N ARG A 327 -1.42 9.09 8.60
CA ARG A 327 -1.07 8.84 10.01
C ARG A 327 0.10 7.86 10.14
N ASP A 328 0.11 6.75 9.41
CA ASP A 328 1.24 5.80 9.44
C ASP A 328 2.54 6.42 8.90
N GLN A 329 2.46 7.23 7.84
CA GLN A 329 3.61 7.92 7.28
C GLN A 329 4.17 8.93 8.29
N SER A 330 3.29 9.62 9.03
CA SER A 330 3.68 10.56 10.09
C SER A 330 4.29 9.84 11.29
N PHE A 331 3.73 8.69 11.69
CA PHE A 331 4.27 7.85 12.75
C PHE A 331 5.69 7.34 12.42
N THR A 332 5.89 6.77 11.24
CA THR A 332 7.23 6.33 10.80
C THR A 332 8.22 7.50 10.70
N ALA A 333 7.75 8.67 10.23
CA ALA A 333 8.56 9.89 10.17
C ALA A 333 9.02 10.38 11.56
N ASP A 334 8.13 10.33 12.56
CA ASP A 334 8.40 10.78 13.93
C ASP A 334 9.31 9.82 14.70
N LEU A 335 9.18 8.50 14.49
CA LEU A 335 10.02 7.49 15.15
C LEU A 335 11.41 7.37 14.53
N HIS A 336 11.54 7.56 13.22
CA HIS A 336 12.79 7.33 12.48
C HIS A 336 13.32 8.62 11.85
N SER A 337 13.03 8.83 10.57
CA SER A 337 13.53 9.98 9.82
C SER A 337 12.46 10.51 8.89
N ALA A 338 11.90 11.67 9.26
CA ALA A 338 10.94 12.39 8.42
C ALA A 338 11.45 12.68 7.01
N ALA A 339 12.75 12.94 6.86
CA ALA A 339 13.39 13.18 5.57
C ALA A 339 13.40 11.92 4.69
N VAL A 340 13.90 10.80 5.23
CA VAL A 340 14.00 9.52 4.51
C VAL A 340 12.61 9.04 4.14
N LYS A 341 11.69 8.98 5.13
CA LYS A 341 10.32 8.54 4.92
C LYS A 341 9.62 9.36 3.83
N ARG A 342 9.78 10.70 3.86
CA ARG A 342 9.18 11.55 2.83
C ARG A 342 9.73 11.25 1.42
N ILE A 343 11.03 11.01 1.31
CA ILE A 343 11.64 10.66 0.02
C ILE A 343 11.10 9.30 -0.48
N GLU A 344 10.97 8.31 0.40
CA GLU A 344 10.44 6.98 0.05
C GLU A 344 8.99 7.06 -0.43
N ASP A 345 8.14 7.81 0.26
CA ASP A 345 6.74 8.00 -0.11
C ASP A 345 6.63 8.65 -1.50
N VAL A 346 7.43 9.67 -1.78
CA VAL A 346 7.44 10.35 -3.08
C VAL A 346 8.03 9.48 -4.18
N ALA A 347 9.11 8.74 -3.89
CA ALA A 347 9.68 7.79 -4.83
C ALA A 347 8.67 6.70 -5.20
N MET A 348 7.89 6.21 -4.24
CA MET A 348 6.81 5.26 -4.47
C MET A 348 5.70 5.90 -5.33
N LEU A 349 5.20 7.10 -4.99
CA LEU A 349 4.19 7.81 -5.80
C LEU A 349 4.61 7.95 -7.27
N ARG A 350 5.85 8.37 -7.54
CA ARG A 350 6.37 8.54 -8.91
C ARG A 350 6.51 7.21 -9.66
N ASN A 351 6.79 6.12 -8.97
CA ASN A 351 7.01 4.81 -9.60
C ASN A 351 5.74 3.97 -9.74
N THR A 352 4.70 4.23 -8.94
CA THR A 352 3.47 3.43 -8.94
C THR A 352 2.24 4.29 -9.22
N GLN A 353 1.95 5.27 -8.38
CA GLN A 353 0.71 6.04 -8.42
C GLN A 353 0.61 6.91 -9.69
N PHE A 354 1.68 7.62 -10.08
CA PHE A 354 1.69 8.42 -11.31
C PHE A 354 1.48 7.57 -12.56
N ARG A 355 2.01 6.34 -12.55
CA ARG A 355 1.78 5.36 -13.62
C ARG A 355 0.31 4.91 -13.67
N GLU A 356 -0.31 4.71 -12.52
CA GLU A 356 -1.74 4.36 -12.43
C GLU A 356 -2.63 5.50 -12.94
N ASP A 357 -2.33 6.75 -12.55
CA ASP A 357 -3.05 7.96 -12.95
C ASP A 357 -2.92 8.33 -14.43
N ALA A 358 -1.84 7.90 -15.08
CA ALA A 358 -1.62 8.07 -16.52
C ALA A 358 -2.14 6.88 -17.35
N GLY A 359 -2.56 5.80 -16.70
CA GLY A 359 -2.96 4.55 -17.34
C GLY A 359 -4.46 4.44 -17.65
N PRO A 360 -4.87 3.35 -18.31
CA PRO A 360 -6.28 3.06 -18.59
C PRO A 360 -7.13 2.84 -17.34
N THR A 361 -6.49 2.52 -16.21
CA THR A 361 -7.15 2.31 -14.90
C THR A 361 -7.20 3.60 -14.07
N ALA A 362 -6.93 4.77 -14.64
CA ALA A 362 -6.95 6.03 -13.91
C ALA A 362 -8.34 6.34 -13.35
N HIS A 363 -8.40 6.73 -12.09
CA HIS A 363 -9.63 7.13 -11.40
C HIS A 363 -9.30 8.21 -10.36
N PRO A 364 -10.27 9.04 -9.94
CA PRO A 364 -10.03 9.95 -8.82
C PRO A 364 -9.98 9.18 -7.50
N VAL A 365 -9.51 9.82 -6.42
CA VAL A 365 -9.48 9.19 -5.08
C VAL A 365 -10.88 8.90 -4.52
N LYS A 366 -11.91 9.55 -5.07
CA LYS A 366 -13.33 9.22 -4.87
C LYS A 366 -13.98 8.91 -6.23
N PRO A 367 -13.94 7.64 -6.67
CA PRO A 367 -14.55 7.19 -7.92
C PRO A 367 -16.05 7.51 -8.00
N ALA A 368 -16.57 7.63 -9.22
CA ALA A 368 -18.01 7.87 -9.44
C ALA A 368 -18.80 6.57 -9.66
N GLU A 369 -18.13 5.52 -10.16
CA GLU A 369 -18.71 4.19 -10.39
C GLU A 369 -17.64 3.10 -10.34
N TYR A 370 -18.06 1.85 -10.10
CA TYR A 370 -17.22 0.63 -10.14
C TYR A 370 -18.04 -0.60 -10.53
N GLN A 371 -17.40 -1.67 -11.04
CA GLN A 371 -18.02 -2.99 -11.15
C GLN A 371 -17.62 -3.90 -9.99
N ALA A 372 -16.33 -3.98 -9.65
CA ALA A 372 -15.82 -4.68 -8.49
C ALA A 372 -15.06 -3.73 -7.56
N ILE A 373 -15.50 -3.60 -6.32
CA ILE A 373 -14.86 -2.68 -5.37
C ILE A 373 -13.42 -3.07 -5.02
N ASP A 374 -13.07 -4.36 -5.06
CA ASP A 374 -11.71 -4.84 -4.77
C ASP A 374 -10.65 -4.25 -5.73
N ASN A 375 -11.06 -3.81 -6.92
CA ASN A 375 -10.18 -3.18 -7.89
C ASN A 375 -9.74 -1.77 -7.48
N PHE A 376 -10.40 -1.17 -6.49
CA PHE A 376 -10.15 0.19 -5.98
C PHE A 376 -9.22 0.25 -4.76
N TYR A 377 -8.76 -0.90 -4.24
CA TYR A 377 -7.64 -0.95 -3.30
C TYR A 377 -6.32 -0.64 -4.03
N THR A 378 -6.09 0.65 -4.26
CA THR A 378 -5.18 1.20 -5.26
C THR A 378 -4.23 2.22 -4.66
N THR A 379 -3.08 2.44 -5.30
CA THR A 379 -2.16 3.51 -4.90
C THR A 379 -2.80 4.89 -4.98
N THR A 380 -3.79 5.08 -5.86
CA THR A 380 -4.52 6.33 -5.93
C THR A 380 -5.38 6.59 -4.69
N ILE A 381 -6.15 5.59 -4.22
CA ILE A 381 -7.00 5.78 -3.03
C ILE A 381 -6.19 5.93 -1.74
N TYR A 382 -5.13 5.14 -1.59
CA TYR A 382 -4.27 5.11 -0.42
C TYR A 382 -3.29 6.29 -0.42
N GLU A 383 -2.37 6.29 -1.38
CA GLU A 383 -1.16 7.13 -1.34
C GLU A 383 -1.44 8.55 -1.84
N LYS A 384 -2.12 8.70 -2.99
CA LYS A 384 -2.59 10.03 -3.42
C LYS A 384 -3.64 10.56 -2.43
N GLY A 385 -4.48 9.70 -1.87
CA GLY A 385 -5.36 10.04 -0.76
C GLY A 385 -4.61 10.69 0.41
N ALA A 386 -3.50 10.09 0.86
CA ALA A 386 -2.64 10.65 1.89
C ALA A 386 -2.03 12.00 1.51
N GLU A 387 -1.67 12.19 0.24
CA GLU A 387 -1.18 13.48 -0.26
C GLU A 387 -2.24 14.59 -0.20
N LEU A 388 -3.53 14.27 -0.38
CA LEU A 388 -4.61 15.25 -0.18
C LEU A 388 -4.69 15.69 1.29
N ILE A 389 -4.59 14.74 2.22
CA ILE A 389 -4.55 15.03 3.67
C ILE A 389 -3.30 15.87 4.00
N ARG A 390 -2.15 15.50 3.45
CA ARG A 390 -0.88 16.23 3.61
C ARG A 390 -0.93 17.63 3.02
N MET A 391 -1.63 17.85 1.90
CA MET A 391 -1.84 19.19 1.34
C MET A 391 -2.69 20.06 2.27
N LEU A 392 -3.78 19.51 2.85
CA LEU A 392 -4.55 20.23 3.88
C LEU A 392 -3.70 20.56 5.11
N HIS A 393 -2.92 19.60 5.60
CA HIS A 393 -1.97 19.82 6.69
C HIS A 393 -0.94 20.92 6.34
N THR A 394 -0.44 20.93 5.10
CA THR A 394 0.53 21.93 4.61
C THR A 394 -0.09 23.33 4.50
N LEU A 395 -1.30 23.43 3.94
CA LEU A 395 -2.02 24.70 3.76
C LEU A 395 -2.43 25.34 5.09
N LEU A 396 -2.79 24.53 6.08
CA LEU A 396 -3.35 24.99 7.34
C LEU A 396 -2.31 25.06 8.46
N GLY A 397 -1.23 24.28 8.36
CA GLY A 397 -0.31 24.04 9.47
C GLY A 397 -0.88 23.08 10.51
N GLN A 398 0.02 22.49 11.31
CA GLN A 398 -0.30 21.43 12.26
C GLN A 398 -1.40 21.82 13.25
N GLU A 399 -1.27 22.95 13.94
CA GLU A 399 -2.22 23.34 15.00
C GLU A 399 -3.66 23.43 14.49
N ARG A 400 -3.85 24.07 13.33
CA ARG A 400 -5.18 24.28 12.73
C ARG A 400 -5.76 22.97 12.20
N PHE A 401 -4.93 22.14 11.59
CA PHE A 401 -5.32 20.79 11.15
C PHE A 401 -5.78 19.93 12.33
N MET A 402 -5.05 19.94 13.46
CA MET A 402 -5.39 19.16 14.64
C MET A 402 -6.68 19.61 15.33
N ARG A 403 -6.99 20.91 15.35
CA ARG A 403 -8.33 21.39 15.76
C ARG A 403 -9.43 20.82 14.86
N GLY A 404 -9.17 20.77 13.55
CA GLY A 404 -10.04 20.14 12.58
C GLY A 404 -10.28 18.66 12.85
N MET A 405 -9.21 17.91 13.14
CA MET A 405 -9.29 16.50 13.55
C MET A 405 -10.14 16.31 14.80
N ALA A 406 -9.97 17.16 15.83
CA ALA A 406 -10.78 17.10 17.04
C ALA A 406 -12.27 17.34 16.76
N ILE A 407 -12.61 18.26 15.85
CA ILE A 407 -13.99 18.47 15.40
C ILE A 407 -14.53 17.26 14.64
N TYR A 408 -13.73 16.67 13.74
CA TYR A 408 -14.12 15.48 12.99
C TYR A 408 -14.47 14.33 13.93
N VAL A 409 -13.59 14.04 14.89
CA VAL A 409 -13.81 13.01 15.91
C VAL A 409 -15.06 13.31 16.73
N SER A 410 -15.21 14.54 17.23
CA SER A 410 -16.38 14.92 18.04
C SER A 410 -17.71 14.82 17.31
N ARG A 411 -17.74 14.99 15.98
CA ARG A 411 -18.98 14.99 15.19
C ARG A 411 -19.40 13.61 14.71
N PHE A 412 -18.45 12.77 14.35
CA PHE A 412 -18.71 11.56 13.57
C PHE A 412 -18.39 10.27 14.30
N ASP A 413 -17.89 10.32 15.52
CA ASP A 413 -17.71 9.15 16.37
C ASP A 413 -18.99 8.29 16.47
N GLY A 414 -18.87 7.00 16.15
CA GLY A 414 -19.97 6.03 16.12
C GLY A 414 -20.82 6.10 14.86
N THR A 415 -20.35 6.74 13.78
CA THR A 415 -21.12 6.95 12.54
C THR A 415 -20.33 6.55 11.29
N ALA A 416 -21.03 6.52 10.15
CA ALA A 416 -20.46 6.34 8.82
C ALA A 416 -20.45 7.69 8.08
N ALA A 417 -19.27 8.20 7.73
CA ALA A 417 -19.04 9.55 7.23
C ALA A 417 -18.59 9.58 5.76
N THR A 418 -18.44 10.78 5.21
CA THR A 418 -17.99 11.05 3.84
C THR A 418 -16.70 11.86 3.80
N THR A 419 -16.04 11.89 2.64
CA THR A 419 -14.87 12.76 2.40
C THR A 419 -15.20 14.25 2.61
N GLU A 420 -16.44 14.67 2.30
CA GLU A 420 -16.91 16.03 2.47
C GLU A 420 -17.05 16.39 3.95
N ASP A 421 -17.54 15.46 4.77
CA ASP A 421 -17.66 15.61 6.22
C ASP A 421 -16.29 15.84 6.87
N PHE A 422 -15.28 15.10 6.42
CA PHE A 422 -13.90 15.27 6.85
C PHE A 422 -13.36 16.64 6.46
N VAL A 423 -13.37 17.00 5.17
CA VAL A 423 -12.86 18.29 4.69
C VAL A 423 -13.56 19.46 5.39
N GLN A 424 -14.88 19.37 5.59
CA GLN A 424 -15.62 20.41 6.28
C GLN A 424 -15.19 20.54 7.75
N SER A 425 -14.96 19.43 8.44
CA SER A 425 -14.48 19.45 9.83
C SER A 425 -13.09 20.05 9.95
N ILE A 426 -12.19 19.74 9.00
CA ILE A 426 -10.86 20.35 8.92
C ILE A 426 -10.95 21.86 8.71
N VAL A 427 -11.81 22.30 7.78
CA VAL A 427 -12.06 23.71 7.51
C VAL A 427 -12.63 24.44 8.73
N ASP A 428 -13.63 23.87 9.38
CA ASP A 428 -14.28 24.47 10.54
C ASP A 428 -13.29 24.65 11.71
N GLY A 429 -12.44 23.66 11.97
CA GLY A 429 -11.43 23.74 13.03
C GLY A 429 -10.33 24.74 12.71
N ALA A 430 -9.94 24.83 11.44
CA ALA A 430 -8.96 25.80 10.98
C ALA A 430 -9.47 27.25 10.98
N ALA A 431 -10.78 27.46 10.86
CA ALA A 431 -11.43 28.77 10.87
C ALA A 431 -12.01 29.16 12.24
N GLN A 432 -11.88 28.31 13.26
CA GLN A 432 -12.54 28.47 14.56
C GLN A 432 -12.25 29.81 15.25
N ASN A 433 -11.06 30.41 15.07
CA ASN A 433 -10.71 31.70 15.66
C ASN A 433 -10.77 32.87 14.64
N GLY A 434 -11.42 32.67 13.51
CA GLY A 434 -11.59 33.69 12.47
C GLY A 434 -10.39 33.85 11.53
N GLU A 435 -9.41 32.94 11.56
CA GLU A 435 -8.26 32.98 10.66
C GLU A 435 -8.67 32.63 9.22
N PRO A 436 -8.22 33.38 8.20
CA PRO A 436 -8.49 33.02 6.81
C PRO A 436 -7.82 31.68 6.45
N LEU A 437 -8.45 30.89 5.58
CA LEU A 437 -7.89 29.62 5.11
C LEU A 437 -6.71 29.81 4.15
N GLY A 438 -6.71 30.89 3.36
CA GLY A 438 -5.72 31.13 2.31
C GLY A 438 -5.99 30.40 0.99
N PHE A 439 -7.07 29.63 0.91
CA PHE A 439 -7.56 28.95 -0.31
C PHE A 439 -9.08 28.77 -0.26
N ASP A 440 -9.68 28.41 -1.39
CA ASP A 440 -11.10 28.05 -1.49
C ASP A 440 -11.29 26.53 -1.21
N PRO A 441 -11.99 26.15 -0.12
CA PRO A 441 -12.20 24.74 0.21
C PRO A 441 -13.11 24.02 -0.79
N GLU A 442 -14.07 24.70 -1.42
CA GLU A 442 -14.90 24.08 -2.47
C GLU A 442 -14.07 23.80 -3.71
N GLN A 443 -13.12 24.68 -4.04
CA GLN A 443 -12.15 24.40 -5.09
C GLN A 443 -11.21 23.24 -4.73
N PHE A 444 -10.77 23.15 -3.46
CA PHE A 444 -9.91 22.04 -3.01
C PHE A 444 -10.60 20.69 -3.18
N LYS A 445 -11.91 20.60 -2.93
CA LYS A 445 -12.70 19.36 -3.11
C LYS A 445 -12.61 18.76 -4.52
N ARG A 446 -12.21 19.53 -5.55
CA ARG A 446 -11.95 19.00 -6.90
C ARG A 446 -10.91 17.87 -6.92
N TRP A 447 -9.93 17.88 -5.99
CA TRP A 447 -8.95 16.79 -5.84
C TRP A 447 -9.60 15.43 -5.59
N TYR A 448 -10.77 15.39 -4.96
CA TYR A 448 -11.49 14.15 -4.71
C TYR A 448 -12.16 13.59 -5.97
N HIS A 449 -12.45 14.43 -6.97
CA HIS A 449 -13.23 14.04 -8.15
C HIS A 449 -12.44 14.01 -9.46
N GLN A 450 -11.26 14.63 -9.51
CA GLN A 450 -10.44 14.71 -10.72
C GLN A 450 -9.29 13.69 -10.71
N ALA A 451 -9.32 12.75 -11.66
CA ALA A 451 -8.25 11.78 -11.89
C ALA A 451 -7.05 12.41 -12.62
N GLY A 452 -5.91 11.72 -12.59
CA GLY A 452 -4.70 12.12 -13.31
C GLY A 452 -3.76 12.97 -12.47
N THR A 453 -2.51 13.02 -12.91
CA THR A 453 -1.44 13.80 -12.29
C THR A 453 -1.35 15.18 -12.94
N PRO A 454 -1.47 16.29 -12.21
CA PRO A 454 -1.31 17.62 -12.78
C PRO A 454 0.13 17.86 -13.25
N GLU A 455 0.27 18.63 -14.32
CA GLU A 455 1.52 19.18 -14.83
C GLU A 455 1.65 20.64 -14.40
N LEU A 456 2.75 20.97 -13.72
CA LEU A 456 3.14 22.32 -13.34
C LEU A 456 4.31 22.78 -14.21
N LYS A 457 4.02 23.69 -15.14
CA LYS A 457 5.03 24.37 -15.94
C LYS A 457 5.50 25.63 -15.23
N VAL A 458 6.81 25.78 -15.13
CA VAL A 458 7.46 26.90 -14.43
C VAL A 458 8.38 27.64 -15.39
N GLN A 459 8.04 28.90 -15.64
CA GLN A 459 8.91 29.86 -16.31
C GLN A 459 9.41 30.87 -15.29
N ARG A 460 10.63 31.36 -15.48
CA ARG A 460 11.26 32.27 -14.52
C ARG A 460 12.01 33.40 -15.19
N ARG A 461 12.03 34.54 -14.52
CA ARG A 461 12.75 35.74 -14.94
C ARG A 461 13.49 36.34 -13.76
N TRP A 462 14.77 36.63 -13.95
CA TRP A 462 15.62 37.27 -12.95
C TRP A 462 15.84 38.75 -13.27
N ASP A 463 15.57 39.63 -12.31
CA ASP A 463 15.93 41.05 -12.33
C ASP A 463 17.20 41.24 -11.49
N THR A 464 18.33 41.38 -12.18
CA THR A 464 19.67 41.46 -11.57
C THR A 464 19.84 42.70 -10.69
N GLU A 465 19.19 43.81 -11.02
CA GLU A 465 19.32 45.09 -10.30
C GLU A 465 18.48 45.08 -9.02
N LYS A 466 17.28 44.50 -9.08
CA LYS A 466 16.35 44.46 -7.94
C LYS A 466 16.49 43.21 -7.08
N GLY A 467 17.20 42.19 -7.56
CA GLY A 467 17.28 40.91 -6.89
C GLY A 467 15.93 40.17 -6.87
N GLN A 468 15.15 40.23 -7.96
CA GLN A 468 13.80 39.66 -8.00
C GLN A 468 13.71 38.49 -8.97
N LEU A 469 13.30 37.32 -8.44
CA LEU A 469 12.97 36.15 -9.24
C LEU A 469 11.46 36.08 -9.41
N THR A 470 10.96 36.38 -10.60
CA THR A 470 9.55 36.20 -10.94
C THR A 470 9.33 34.80 -11.49
N LEU A 471 8.37 34.07 -10.91
CA LEU A 471 7.90 32.77 -11.35
C LEU A 471 6.56 32.93 -12.05
N GLU A 472 6.49 32.54 -13.32
CA GLU A 472 5.27 32.40 -14.10
C GLU A 472 4.89 30.92 -14.12
N LEU A 473 3.82 30.58 -13.40
CA LEU A 473 3.36 29.21 -13.21
C LEU A 473 2.15 28.94 -14.08
N GLN A 474 2.11 27.77 -14.71
CA GLN A 474 0.93 27.26 -15.40
C GLN A 474 0.65 25.83 -14.96
N GLN A 475 -0.58 25.54 -14.55
CA GLN A 475 -1.02 24.19 -14.23
C GLN A 475 -1.98 23.67 -15.31
N SER A 476 -1.89 22.39 -15.60
CA SER A 476 -2.87 21.66 -16.40
C SER A 476 -2.93 20.21 -15.96
N THR A 477 -3.98 19.47 -16.31
CA THR A 477 -4.03 18.02 -16.10
C THR A 477 -4.40 17.38 -17.43
N PRO A 478 -3.64 16.38 -17.93
CA PRO A 478 -4.02 15.67 -19.14
C PRO A 478 -5.40 14.99 -19.01
N PRO A 479 -6.16 14.85 -20.11
CA PRO A 479 -7.36 14.04 -20.12
C PRO A 479 -7.09 12.61 -19.65
N THR A 480 -8.03 12.02 -18.91
CA THR A 480 -7.99 10.61 -18.48
C THR A 480 -9.26 9.90 -18.96
N PRO A 481 -9.30 8.55 -18.96
CA PRO A 481 -10.54 7.82 -19.23
C PRO A 481 -11.71 8.37 -18.41
N GLY A 482 -12.85 8.60 -19.08
CA GLY A 482 -14.07 9.16 -18.46
C GLY A 482 -14.02 10.65 -18.09
N GLN A 483 -12.87 11.33 -18.21
CA GLN A 483 -12.71 12.74 -17.84
C GLN A 483 -11.90 13.51 -18.89
N ALA A 484 -12.57 13.89 -19.99
CA ALA A 484 -11.93 14.64 -21.08
C ALA A 484 -11.61 16.10 -20.71
N GLU A 485 -12.44 16.71 -19.87
CA GLU A 485 -12.26 18.07 -19.38
C GLU A 485 -11.66 18.05 -17.97
N LYS A 486 -10.70 18.94 -17.71
CA LYS A 486 -9.99 19.08 -16.44
C LYS A 486 -10.00 20.53 -15.99
N GLN A 487 -10.04 20.75 -14.68
CA GLN A 487 -10.08 22.07 -14.07
C GLN A 487 -8.82 22.34 -13.24
N PRO A 488 -8.41 23.62 -13.08
CA PRO A 488 -7.35 23.98 -12.16
C PRO A 488 -7.67 23.57 -10.71
N LEU A 489 -6.66 23.01 -10.05
CA LEU A 489 -6.69 22.56 -8.67
C LEU A 489 -6.05 23.62 -7.75
N VAL A 490 -6.23 23.46 -6.43
CA VAL A 490 -5.48 24.21 -5.43
C VAL A 490 -4.14 23.50 -5.21
N LEU A 491 -3.04 24.16 -5.56
CA LEU A 491 -1.67 23.64 -5.39
C LEU A 491 -0.93 24.47 -4.33
N PRO A 492 -0.58 23.88 -3.17
CA PRO A 492 0.44 24.43 -2.28
C PRO A 492 1.83 24.21 -2.89
N ILE A 493 2.61 25.29 -3.04
CA ILE A 493 3.94 25.28 -3.65
C ILE A 493 4.94 25.87 -2.65
N ALA A 494 5.59 25.01 -1.87
CA ALA A 494 6.64 25.42 -0.94
C ALA A 494 7.95 25.68 -1.71
N VAL A 495 8.54 26.86 -1.49
CA VAL A 495 9.74 27.32 -2.20
C VAL A 495 10.75 27.95 -1.26
N ALA A 496 12.02 27.86 -1.62
CA ALA A 496 13.10 28.66 -1.04
C ALA A 496 14.12 29.03 -2.13
N LEU A 497 14.92 30.07 -1.88
CA LEU A 497 16.02 30.47 -2.76
C LEU A 497 17.35 30.09 -2.11
N VAL A 498 18.20 29.40 -2.86
CA VAL A 498 19.55 29.04 -2.44
C VAL A 498 20.54 29.93 -3.20
N GLY A 499 21.05 30.94 -2.51
CA GLY A 499 22.00 31.92 -3.04
C GLY A 499 23.44 31.40 -3.09
N GLU A 500 24.36 32.29 -3.46
CA GLU A 500 25.80 31.99 -3.49
C GLU A 500 26.29 31.44 -2.15
N GLN A 501 27.30 30.56 -2.20
CA GLN A 501 27.89 29.89 -1.03
C GLN A 501 26.90 29.04 -0.21
N GLY A 502 25.71 28.76 -0.75
CA GLY A 502 24.69 27.96 -0.08
C GLY A 502 23.88 28.71 0.97
N ARG A 503 23.83 30.05 0.92
CA ARG A 503 22.94 30.82 1.80
C ARG A 503 21.49 30.59 1.40
N ILE A 504 20.67 30.13 2.35
CA ILE A 504 19.27 29.77 2.11
C ILE A 504 18.39 30.91 2.60
N GLY A 505 17.48 31.38 1.75
CA GLY A 505 16.46 32.35 2.10
C GLY A 505 15.27 31.73 2.82
N ASP A 506 14.37 32.57 3.34
CA ASP A 506 13.18 32.10 4.04
C ASP A 506 12.29 31.25 3.12
N GLU A 507 11.79 30.15 3.68
CA GLU A 507 10.81 29.32 2.98
C GLU A 507 9.46 30.04 2.87
N GLN A 508 8.85 29.97 1.69
CA GLN A 508 7.56 30.58 1.38
C GLN A 508 6.60 29.54 0.83
N LEU A 509 5.33 29.59 1.26
CA LEU A 509 4.26 28.78 0.70
C LEU A 509 3.42 29.61 -0.26
N LEU A 510 3.54 29.32 -1.55
CA LEU A 510 2.72 29.93 -2.60
C LEU A 510 1.47 29.08 -2.83
N VAL A 511 0.29 29.70 -2.94
CA VAL A 511 -0.96 28.98 -3.23
C VAL A 511 -1.42 29.32 -4.63
N MET A 512 -1.37 28.34 -5.54
CA MET A 512 -1.86 28.48 -6.90
C MET A 512 -3.24 27.84 -7.04
N ASN A 513 -4.23 28.63 -7.43
CA ASN A 513 -5.64 28.20 -7.57
C ASN A 513 -6.25 28.57 -8.93
N ALA A 514 -5.44 29.08 -9.86
CA ALA A 514 -5.84 29.39 -11.22
C ALA A 514 -4.99 28.57 -12.21
N GLU A 515 -5.40 28.52 -13.47
CA GLU A 515 -4.61 27.90 -14.54
C GLU A 515 -3.22 28.54 -14.65
N LYS A 516 -3.13 29.87 -14.45
CA LYS A 516 -1.89 30.64 -14.49
C LYS A 516 -1.77 31.53 -13.26
N ALA A 517 -0.55 31.65 -12.74
CA ALA A 517 -0.25 32.54 -11.63
C ALA A 517 1.16 33.12 -11.78
N SER A 518 1.39 34.30 -11.20
CA SER A 518 2.71 34.95 -11.17
C SER A 518 3.06 35.27 -9.72
N PHE A 519 4.25 34.86 -9.29
CA PHE A 519 4.78 35.12 -7.96
C PHE A 519 6.16 35.75 -8.08
N THR A 520 6.52 36.63 -7.15
CA THR A 520 7.86 37.24 -7.12
C THR A 520 8.53 36.90 -5.80
N LEU A 521 9.70 36.29 -5.88
CA LEU A 521 10.55 35.97 -4.74
C LEU A 521 11.70 36.98 -4.69
N GLN A 522 11.96 37.51 -3.50
CA GLN A 522 13.02 38.49 -3.27
C GLN A 522 14.31 37.77 -2.86
N ALA A 523 15.43 38.19 -3.46
CA ALA A 523 16.78 37.76 -3.12
C ALA A 523 17.75 38.95 -3.14
N GLU A 524 19.04 38.68 -2.93
CA GLU A 524 20.09 39.69 -3.08
C GLU A 524 20.34 39.99 -4.57
N PRO A 525 20.47 41.27 -4.98
CA PRO A 525 20.84 41.64 -6.35
C PRO A 525 22.18 41.02 -6.76
N GLY A 526 22.24 40.53 -7.99
CA GLY A 526 23.41 39.83 -8.50
C GLY A 526 23.30 39.49 -9.98
N PRO A 527 24.43 39.20 -10.65
CA PRO A 527 24.46 38.86 -12.08
C PRO A 527 23.80 37.51 -12.38
N GLU A 528 23.82 36.59 -11.41
CA GLU A 528 23.22 35.26 -11.52
C GLU A 528 21.99 35.15 -10.62
N ALA A 529 21.00 34.37 -11.07
CA ALA A 529 19.83 34.08 -10.27
C ALA A 529 20.18 33.05 -9.19
N PRO A 530 19.62 33.15 -7.97
CA PRO A 530 19.76 32.09 -6.96
C PRO A 530 19.09 30.80 -7.46
N ALA A 531 19.57 29.67 -6.97
CA ALA A 531 18.95 28.38 -7.27
C ALA A 531 17.55 28.30 -6.63
N LEU A 532 16.59 27.78 -7.39
CA LEU A 532 15.20 27.66 -6.94
C LEU A 532 14.96 26.27 -6.36
N SER A 533 14.81 26.21 -5.04
CA SER A 533 14.27 25.04 -4.34
C SER A 533 12.76 25.06 -4.48
N LEU A 534 12.20 24.22 -5.35
CA LEU A 534 10.78 24.22 -5.74
C LEU A 534 10.09 22.94 -5.27
N LEU A 535 8.84 23.06 -4.79
CA LEU A 535 8.06 21.96 -4.23
C LEU A 535 8.80 21.24 -3.10
N ARG A 536 9.37 22.01 -2.16
CA ARG A 536 10.03 21.47 -0.96
C ARG A 536 9.10 20.47 -0.26
N ARG A 537 9.68 19.35 0.19
CA ARG A 537 8.98 18.16 0.73
C ARG A 537 7.85 17.62 -0.17
N PHE A 538 7.93 17.85 -1.48
CA PHE A 538 6.89 17.49 -2.45
C PHE A 538 5.51 18.02 -2.02
N SER A 539 5.40 19.33 -1.86
CA SER A 539 4.21 19.99 -1.29
C SER A 539 2.91 19.72 -2.05
N ALA A 540 2.96 19.33 -3.33
CA ALA A 540 1.82 18.88 -4.10
C ALA A 540 2.20 17.72 -5.05
N PRO A 541 1.29 16.75 -5.30
CA PRO A 541 1.57 15.58 -6.16
C PRO A 541 1.45 15.93 -7.64
N VAL A 542 2.45 16.62 -8.18
CA VAL A 542 2.46 17.11 -9.58
C VAL A 542 3.74 16.74 -10.32
N ASN A 543 3.65 16.65 -11.66
CA ASN A 543 4.80 16.60 -12.55
C ASN A 543 5.31 18.03 -12.81
N VAL A 544 6.61 18.27 -12.67
CA VAL A 544 7.20 19.60 -12.86
C VAL A 544 7.92 19.70 -14.20
N GLN A 545 7.57 20.70 -14.99
CA GLN A 545 8.32 21.14 -16.17
C GLN A 545 9.05 22.45 -15.83
N LEU A 546 10.33 22.33 -15.47
CA LEU A 546 11.21 23.45 -15.15
C LEU A 546 12.57 23.23 -15.81
N GLU A 547 13.00 24.19 -16.63
CA GLU A 547 14.37 24.24 -17.13
C GLU A 547 15.32 24.63 -15.99
N GLN A 548 16.12 23.66 -15.56
CA GLN A 548 17.08 23.82 -14.48
C GLN A 548 18.48 23.46 -14.98
N PRO A 549 19.38 24.45 -15.12
CA PRO A 549 20.75 24.23 -15.57
C PRO A 549 21.54 23.30 -14.64
N LEU A 550 22.53 22.61 -15.19
CA LEU A 550 23.42 21.69 -14.46
C LEU A 550 24.00 22.31 -13.18
N GLN A 551 24.52 23.54 -13.26
CA GLN A 551 25.14 24.20 -12.10
C GLN A 551 24.15 24.45 -10.97
N GLU A 552 22.90 24.79 -11.32
CA GLU A 552 21.85 24.99 -10.33
C GLU A 552 21.48 23.66 -9.64
N SER A 553 21.32 22.57 -10.40
CA SER A 553 21.05 21.25 -9.82
C SER A 553 22.20 20.77 -8.92
N LEU A 554 23.45 21.05 -9.28
CA LEU A 554 24.61 20.75 -8.44
C LEU A 554 24.62 21.60 -7.16
N GLN A 555 24.27 22.88 -7.26
CA GLN A 555 24.16 23.78 -6.11
C GLN A 555 23.08 23.30 -5.14
N LEU A 556 21.89 22.93 -5.63
CA LEU A 556 20.84 22.37 -4.79
C LEU A 556 21.28 21.06 -4.14
N LEU A 557 21.83 20.12 -4.91
CA LEU A 557 22.34 18.85 -4.38
C LEU A 557 23.36 19.04 -3.25
N ALA A 558 24.22 20.06 -3.37
CA ALA A 558 25.28 20.37 -2.42
C ALA A 558 24.78 21.14 -1.18
N HIS A 559 23.84 22.07 -1.33
CA HIS A 559 23.62 23.14 -0.35
C HIS A 559 22.18 23.32 0.15
N ASP A 560 21.16 22.75 -0.50
CA ASP A 560 19.78 22.93 -0.03
C ASP A 560 19.58 22.33 1.39
N ASP A 561 18.86 23.00 2.27
CA ASP A 561 18.59 22.49 3.62
C ASP A 561 17.40 21.53 3.66
N ASP A 562 16.57 21.50 2.61
CA ASP A 562 15.51 20.52 2.46
C ASP A 562 16.09 19.21 1.94
N PRO A 563 16.15 18.13 2.75
CA PRO A 563 16.77 16.87 2.32
C PRO A 563 16.07 16.26 1.10
N PHE A 564 14.76 16.45 0.99
CA PHE A 564 13.97 16.02 -0.16
C PHE A 564 14.41 16.75 -1.43
N SER A 565 14.53 18.08 -1.40
CA SER A 565 14.95 18.86 -2.57
C SER A 565 16.39 18.56 -2.98
N ARG A 566 17.28 18.28 -2.02
CA ARG A 566 18.63 17.76 -2.30
C ARG A 566 18.60 16.42 -3.04
N TRP A 567 17.79 15.49 -2.54
CA TRP A 567 17.59 14.20 -3.20
C TRP A 567 17.01 14.38 -4.61
N ASP A 568 15.96 15.19 -4.79
CA ASP A 568 15.32 15.39 -6.10
C ASP A 568 16.26 16.03 -7.13
N ALA A 569 17.16 16.91 -6.71
CA ALA A 569 18.23 17.45 -7.56
C ALA A 569 19.19 16.35 -8.03
N GLY A 570 19.57 15.42 -7.13
CA GLY A 570 20.34 14.22 -7.48
C GLY A 570 19.59 13.31 -8.46
N GLN A 571 18.31 13.05 -8.21
CA GLN A 571 17.47 12.24 -9.09
C GLN A 571 17.33 12.87 -10.47
N ARG A 572 17.20 14.20 -10.56
CA ARG A 572 17.14 14.93 -11.83
C ARG A 572 18.39 14.69 -12.68
N LEU A 573 19.57 14.81 -12.09
CA LEU A 573 20.83 14.55 -12.78
C LEU A 573 20.94 13.08 -13.20
N ALA A 574 20.55 12.15 -12.32
CA ALA A 574 20.56 10.73 -12.63
C ALA A 574 19.58 10.37 -13.76
N ARG A 575 18.38 10.98 -13.80
CA ARG A 575 17.41 10.84 -14.90
C ARG A 575 18.02 11.32 -16.22
N GLN A 576 18.67 12.49 -16.24
CA GLN A 576 19.34 13.00 -17.44
C GLN A 576 20.37 12.00 -17.96
N VAL A 577 21.25 11.49 -17.10
CA VAL A 577 22.27 10.49 -17.49
C VAL A 577 21.64 9.22 -18.05
N LEU A 578 20.69 8.62 -17.32
CA LEU A 578 20.11 7.33 -17.70
C LEU A 578 19.27 7.41 -18.98
N LEU A 579 18.49 8.48 -19.15
CA LEU A 579 17.69 8.69 -20.36
C LEU A 579 18.57 9.00 -21.57
N ALA A 580 19.61 9.83 -21.40
CA ALA A 580 20.55 10.16 -22.45
C ALA A 580 21.33 8.92 -22.93
N ARG A 581 21.81 8.08 -22.02
CA ARG A 581 22.42 6.78 -22.34
C ARG A 581 21.47 5.83 -23.04
N ALA A 582 20.23 5.70 -22.56
CA ALA A 582 19.23 4.84 -23.19
C ALA A 582 18.85 5.33 -24.61
N ALA A 583 19.02 6.63 -24.90
CA ALA A 583 18.84 7.21 -26.22
C ALA A 583 20.13 7.20 -27.08
N ASP A 584 21.19 6.50 -26.65
CA ASP A 584 22.51 6.45 -27.29
C ASP A 584 23.16 7.84 -27.48
N GLN A 585 22.91 8.75 -26.55
CA GLN A 585 23.37 10.15 -26.55
C GLN A 585 23.96 10.55 -25.19
N PRO A 586 24.97 9.84 -24.65
CA PRO A 586 25.52 10.13 -23.32
C PRO A 586 26.08 11.56 -23.23
N ASP A 587 25.82 12.23 -22.10
CA ASP A 587 26.38 13.56 -21.81
C ASP A 587 27.51 13.45 -20.77
N ALA A 588 28.74 13.42 -21.27
CA ALA A 588 29.94 13.32 -20.44
C ALA A 588 30.08 14.47 -19.43
N THR A 589 29.50 15.65 -19.71
CA THR A 589 29.56 16.82 -18.81
C THR A 589 28.72 16.55 -17.57
N VAL A 590 27.47 16.13 -17.76
CA VAL A 590 26.55 15.81 -16.66
C VAL A 590 27.05 14.59 -15.88
N GLU A 591 27.51 13.54 -16.58
CA GLU A 591 28.04 12.33 -15.95
C GLU A 591 29.25 12.62 -15.05
N THR A 592 30.23 13.37 -15.57
CA THR A 592 31.44 13.74 -14.81
C THR A 592 31.09 14.60 -13.60
N ALA A 593 30.18 15.56 -13.78
CA ALA A 593 29.74 16.44 -12.70
C ALA A 593 29.01 15.66 -11.59
N LEU A 594 28.11 14.76 -11.95
CA LEU A 594 27.40 13.90 -10.99
C LEU A 594 28.37 12.98 -10.25
N ILE A 595 29.29 12.30 -10.95
CA ILE A 595 30.33 11.48 -10.31
C ILE A 595 31.15 12.30 -9.32
N SER A 596 31.54 13.53 -9.67
CA SER A 596 32.28 14.42 -8.79
C SER A 596 31.47 14.80 -7.54
N ALA A 597 30.19 15.14 -7.70
CA ALA A 597 29.30 15.47 -6.58
C ALA A 597 29.11 14.26 -5.65
N LEU A 598 28.85 13.07 -6.20
CA LEU A 598 28.71 11.84 -5.41
C LEU A 598 30.02 11.49 -4.69
N ARG A 599 31.18 11.67 -5.33
CA ARG A 599 32.50 11.48 -4.70
C ARG A 599 32.68 12.38 -3.49
N GLN A 600 32.30 13.66 -3.60
CA GLN A 600 32.38 14.60 -2.48
C GLN A 600 31.48 14.16 -1.32
N ARG A 601 30.24 13.75 -1.61
CA ARG A 601 29.29 13.25 -0.60
C ARG A 601 29.80 11.98 0.09
N LEU A 602 30.30 11.01 -0.67
CA LEU A 602 30.88 9.78 -0.12
C LEU A 602 32.12 10.07 0.74
N SER A 603 32.99 10.98 0.29
CA SER A 603 34.22 11.34 1.02
C SER A 603 33.94 12.12 2.30
N ALA A 604 32.84 12.88 2.34
CA ALA A 604 32.39 13.63 3.51
C ALA A 604 31.66 12.76 4.55
N TYR A 605 31.27 11.53 4.21
CA TYR A 605 30.60 10.65 5.16
C TYR A 605 31.50 10.34 6.36
N GLY A 606 31.00 10.64 7.56
CA GLY A 606 31.76 10.54 8.81
C GLY A 606 31.82 9.14 9.42
N GLY A 607 30.95 8.21 9.02
CA GLY A 607 30.87 6.86 9.59
C GLY A 607 29.80 6.68 10.67
N SER A 608 28.85 7.60 10.82
CA SER A 608 27.67 7.42 11.66
C SER A 608 26.39 7.81 10.90
N GLY A 609 25.27 7.13 11.18
CA GLY A 609 24.03 7.28 10.42
C GLY A 609 24.18 6.79 8.98
N GLY A 610 23.56 7.48 8.02
CA GLY A 610 23.78 7.23 6.59
C GLY A 610 22.57 6.75 5.79
N GLN A 611 21.38 6.70 6.39
CA GLN A 611 20.13 6.44 5.64
C GLN A 611 19.85 7.56 4.63
N ASP A 612 20.02 8.80 5.07
CA ASP A 612 19.96 10.02 4.27
C ASP A 612 20.98 10.02 3.11
N LEU A 613 22.18 9.49 3.35
CA LEU A 613 23.16 9.30 2.28
C LEU A 613 22.76 8.15 1.34
N ALA A 614 22.33 7.00 1.88
CA ALA A 614 21.94 5.84 1.08
C ALA A 614 20.81 6.19 0.11
N ILE A 615 19.79 6.89 0.60
CA ILE A 615 18.64 7.29 -0.21
C ILE A 615 19.02 8.38 -1.24
N LEU A 616 19.93 9.29 -0.90
CA LEU A 616 20.50 10.28 -1.84
C LEU A 616 21.29 9.62 -2.98
N LEU A 617 21.96 8.51 -2.70
CA LEU A 617 22.72 7.75 -3.71
C LEU A 617 21.84 6.79 -4.54
N ALA A 618 20.58 6.57 -4.14
CA ALA A 618 19.69 5.64 -4.82
C ALA A 618 19.27 6.16 -6.20
N LEU A 619 19.40 5.32 -7.23
CA LEU A 619 19.04 5.71 -8.60
C LEU A 619 17.52 5.78 -8.80
N PRO A 620 17.02 6.63 -9.72
CA PRO A 620 15.60 6.71 -10.09
C PRO A 620 15.03 5.33 -10.44
N GLY A 621 13.75 5.11 -10.13
CA GLY A 621 13.09 3.84 -10.42
C GLY A 621 12.81 3.65 -11.91
N THR A 622 12.69 2.40 -12.37
CA THR A 622 12.51 2.09 -13.80
C THR A 622 11.18 2.63 -14.32
N ALA A 623 10.09 2.53 -13.55
CA ALA A 623 8.78 3.00 -13.98
C ALA A 623 8.76 4.52 -14.20
N GLU A 624 9.42 5.28 -13.31
CA GLU A 624 9.64 6.72 -13.47
C GLU A 624 10.43 7.05 -14.75
N LEU A 625 11.52 6.33 -15.03
CA LEU A 625 12.33 6.54 -16.24
C LEU A 625 11.56 6.22 -17.52
N GLU A 626 10.83 5.10 -17.54
CA GLU A 626 9.97 4.74 -18.65
C GLU A 626 8.87 5.80 -18.87
N ALA A 627 8.34 6.44 -17.82
CA ALA A 627 7.32 7.50 -17.97
C ALA A 627 7.86 8.75 -18.69
N LEU A 628 9.19 8.91 -18.73
CA LEU A 628 9.86 10.03 -19.39
C LEU A 628 10.35 9.70 -20.81
N GLN A 629 10.10 8.48 -21.31
CA GLN A 629 10.41 8.07 -22.68
C GLN A 629 9.16 8.06 -23.56
N ASN A 630 9.34 8.41 -24.84
CA ASN A 630 8.31 8.28 -25.86
C ASN A 630 8.95 8.03 -27.24
N PRO A 631 8.91 6.80 -27.81
CA PRO A 631 8.34 5.58 -27.21
C PRO A 631 9.22 5.03 -26.07
N VAL A 632 8.64 4.19 -25.22
CA VAL A 632 9.35 3.48 -24.15
C VAL A 632 10.22 2.35 -24.70
N ASP A 633 11.48 2.30 -24.28
CA ASP A 633 12.40 1.19 -24.56
C ASP A 633 12.98 0.60 -23.25
N PRO A 634 12.36 -0.48 -22.73
CA PRO A 634 12.78 -1.06 -21.46
C PRO A 634 14.16 -1.74 -21.55
N LEU A 635 14.57 -2.26 -22.72
CA LEU A 635 15.88 -2.90 -22.87
C LEU A 635 17.00 -1.86 -22.85
N ALA A 636 16.80 -0.73 -23.54
CA ALA A 636 17.77 0.36 -23.55
C ALA A 636 17.95 0.97 -22.15
N LEU A 637 16.86 1.19 -21.40
CA LEU A 637 16.93 1.62 -20.00
C LEU A 637 17.66 0.61 -19.11
N TYR A 638 17.36 -0.68 -19.28
CA TYR A 638 18.02 -1.75 -18.54
C TYR A 638 19.54 -1.78 -18.80
N ALA A 639 19.96 -1.66 -20.06
CA ALA A 639 21.36 -1.58 -20.44
C ALA A 639 22.04 -0.33 -19.86
N ALA A 640 21.44 0.85 -20.09
CA ALA A 640 21.95 2.13 -19.59
C ALA A 640 22.14 2.13 -18.07
N ARG A 641 21.19 1.56 -17.32
CA ARG A 641 21.29 1.43 -15.86
C ARG A 641 22.45 0.53 -15.44
N ARG A 642 22.61 -0.64 -16.07
CA ARG A 642 23.70 -1.58 -15.75
C ARG A 642 25.07 -0.96 -16.01
N GLU A 643 25.23 -0.32 -17.15
CA GLU A 643 26.47 0.36 -17.53
C GLU A 643 26.76 1.52 -16.57
N TRP A 644 25.77 2.34 -16.25
CA TRP A 644 25.96 3.45 -15.31
C TRP A 644 26.35 2.97 -13.90
N ILE A 645 25.74 1.91 -13.39
CA ILE A 645 26.11 1.32 -12.09
C ILE A 645 27.55 0.82 -12.12
N ALA A 646 27.97 0.14 -13.19
CA ALA A 646 29.36 -0.30 -13.36
C ALA A 646 30.33 0.89 -13.43
N ASP A 647 29.96 1.97 -14.11
CA ASP A 647 30.78 3.18 -14.23
C ASP A 647 30.94 3.89 -12.89
N LEU A 648 29.86 4.01 -12.12
CA LEU A 648 29.89 4.52 -10.75
C LEU A 648 30.84 3.68 -9.89
N GLY A 649 30.74 2.35 -9.95
CA GLY A 649 31.66 1.46 -9.23
C GLY A 649 33.12 1.63 -9.64
N ARG A 650 33.41 1.82 -10.94
CA ARG A 650 34.78 2.07 -11.44
C ARG A 650 35.33 3.43 -10.99
N HIS A 651 34.56 4.50 -11.17
CA HIS A 651 35.01 5.87 -10.89
C HIS A 651 34.99 6.24 -9.40
N LEU A 652 34.21 5.52 -8.59
CA LEU A 652 34.07 5.72 -7.15
C LEU A 652 34.65 4.56 -6.33
N SER A 653 35.48 3.70 -6.93
CA SER A 653 36.01 2.49 -6.26
C SER A 653 36.68 2.81 -4.91
N GLU A 654 37.62 3.76 -4.87
CA GLU A 654 38.33 4.14 -3.63
C GLU A 654 37.39 4.67 -2.52
N PRO A 655 36.50 5.67 -2.75
CA PRO A 655 35.57 6.10 -1.72
C PRO A 655 34.54 5.02 -1.32
N LEU A 656 34.15 4.11 -2.23
CA LEU A 656 33.24 3.00 -1.89
C LEU A 656 33.92 1.96 -0.99
N HIS A 657 35.19 1.63 -1.22
CA HIS A 657 35.94 0.75 -0.32
C HIS A 657 36.11 1.36 1.07
N ARG A 658 36.44 2.66 1.15
CA ARG A 658 36.46 3.39 2.44
C ARG A 658 35.09 3.42 3.13
N LEU A 659 34.00 3.49 2.36
CA LEU A 659 32.65 3.41 2.89
C LEU A 659 32.40 2.04 3.52
N LEU A 660 32.74 0.94 2.82
CA LEU A 660 32.61 -0.42 3.32
C LEU A 660 33.40 -0.64 4.62
N GLU A 661 34.64 -0.13 4.70
CA GLU A 661 35.46 -0.20 5.91
C GLU A 661 34.78 0.48 7.11
N ARG A 662 34.19 1.66 6.89
CA ARG A 662 33.50 2.43 7.93
C ARG A 662 32.19 1.77 8.38
N CYS A 663 31.41 1.26 7.44
CA CYS A 663 30.13 0.63 7.74
C CYS A 663 30.27 -0.73 8.46
N ARG A 664 31.43 -1.40 8.34
CA ARG A 664 31.65 -2.76 8.86
C ARG A 664 31.35 -2.91 10.35
N GLY A 665 31.68 -1.91 11.16
CA GLY A 665 31.44 -1.94 12.61
C GLY A 665 29.95 -1.96 13.00
N ASP A 666 29.09 -1.46 12.13
CA ASP A 666 27.66 -1.26 12.40
C ASP A 666 26.78 -2.39 11.83
N TRP A 667 27.36 -3.31 11.06
CA TRP A 667 26.61 -4.40 10.41
C TRP A 667 25.81 -5.27 11.38
N ALA A 668 26.36 -5.50 12.59
CA ALA A 668 25.78 -6.37 13.60
C ALA A 668 24.86 -5.64 14.60
N GLN A 669 24.66 -4.33 14.47
CA GLN A 669 23.74 -3.60 15.34
C GLN A 669 22.30 -4.04 15.09
N ALA A 670 21.52 -4.17 16.17
CA ALA A 670 20.08 -4.43 16.07
C ALA A 670 19.39 -3.23 15.42
N TRP A 671 18.34 -3.49 14.64
CA TRP A 671 17.50 -2.42 14.09
C TRP A 671 16.82 -1.64 15.24
N PRO A 672 16.64 -0.31 15.12
CA PRO A 672 16.93 0.53 13.95
C PRO A 672 18.39 0.96 13.80
N GLU A 673 19.26 0.68 14.77
CA GLU A 673 20.68 0.99 14.69
C GLU A 673 21.37 0.19 13.56
N GLY A 674 22.39 0.81 12.95
CA GLY A 674 23.16 0.23 11.83
C GLY A 674 22.45 0.13 10.47
N GLN A 675 21.14 0.44 10.36
CA GLN A 675 20.41 0.31 9.09
C GLN A 675 20.99 1.17 7.94
N GLY A 676 21.50 2.36 8.27
CA GLY A 676 22.18 3.22 7.30
C GLY A 676 23.47 2.58 6.77
N ALA A 677 24.27 1.99 7.65
CA ALA A 677 25.49 1.28 7.28
C ALA A 677 25.20 0.04 6.42
N ARG A 678 24.16 -0.74 6.74
CA ARG A 678 23.74 -1.90 5.94
C ARG A 678 23.23 -1.49 4.55
N SER A 679 22.44 -0.41 4.47
CA SER A 679 21.95 0.14 3.20
C SER A 679 23.10 0.65 2.30
N LEU A 680 24.03 1.42 2.88
CA LEU A 680 25.24 1.91 2.20
C LEU A 680 26.14 0.75 1.72
N THR A 681 26.26 -0.30 2.53
CA THR A 681 27.02 -1.51 2.18
C THR A 681 26.40 -2.22 0.98
N GLY A 682 25.08 -2.42 1.00
CA GLY A 682 24.36 -3.01 -0.13
C GLY A 682 24.54 -2.24 -1.44
N LEU A 683 24.46 -0.91 -1.37
CA LEU A 683 24.71 -0.04 -2.51
C LEU A 683 26.15 -0.14 -3.02
N ALA A 684 27.13 -0.11 -2.12
CA ALA A 684 28.54 -0.24 -2.49
C ALA A 684 28.86 -1.59 -3.13
N TRP A 685 28.32 -2.70 -2.60
CA TRP A 685 28.44 -4.02 -3.23
C TRP A 685 27.84 -4.05 -4.62
N ALA A 686 26.64 -3.49 -4.82
CA ALA A 686 26.00 -3.46 -6.13
C ALA A 686 26.86 -2.74 -7.18
N TRP A 687 27.45 -1.59 -6.81
CA TRP A 687 28.26 -0.79 -7.73
C TRP A 687 29.63 -1.42 -7.99
N LEU A 688 30.34 -1.85 -6.95
CA LEU A 688 31.66 -2.47 -7.08
C LEU A 688 31.58 -3.83 -7.80
N ALA A 689 30.60 -4.67 -7.47
CA ALA A 689 30.44 -5.97 -8.12
C ALA A 689 30.12 -5.83 -9.62
N ALA A 690 29.29 -4.86 -10.00
CA ALA A 690 29.03 -4.52 -11.40
C ALA A 690 30.28 -4.00 -12.11
N ALA A 691 31.15 -3.27 -11.41
CA ALA A 691 32.43 -2.79 -11.91
C ALA A 691 33.52 -3.87 -12.08
N GLY A 692 33.26 -5.11 -11.69
CA GLY A 692 34.23 -6.20 -11.80
C GLY A 692 35.08 -6.45 -10.55
N ASP A 693 34.76 -5.80 -9.44
CA ASP A 693 35.54 -5.93 -8.20
C ASP A 693 35.34 -7.32 -7.56
N ALA A 694 36.40 -8.14 -7.57
CA ALA A 694 36.37 -9.50 -7.05
C ALA A 694 36.26 -9.54 -5.52
N GLU A 695 36.81 -8.55 -4.81
CA GLU A 695 36.74 -8.49 -3.36
C GLU A 695 35.29 -8.19 -2.91
N ALA A 696 34.64 -7.21 -3.53
CA ALA A 696 33.26 -6.89 -3.23
C ALA A 696 32.31 -8.06 -3.53
N ARG A 697 32.52 -8.79 -4.63
CA ARG A 697 31.74 -10.00 -4.97
C ARG A 697 31.90 -11.10 -3.92
N GLN A 698 33.13 -11.34 -3.46
CA GLN A 698 33.42 -12.33 -2.44
C GLN A 698 32.81 -11.93 -1.08
N GLN A 699 32.94 -10.66 -0.68
CA GLN A 699 32.31 -10.15 0.55
C GLN A 699 30.78 -10.29 0.50
N ALA A 700 30.15 -9.96 -0.64
CA ALA A 700 28.72 -10.14 -0.82
C ALA A 700 28.33 -11.64 -0.70
N LEU A 701 29.03 -12.53 -1.38
CA LEU A 701 28.79 -13.98 -1.30
C LEU A 701 28.91 -14.52 0.14
N GLU A 702 29.89 -14.06 0.91
CA GLU A 702 30.05 -14.43 2.32
C GLU A 702 28.90 -13.92 3.19
N ALA A 703 28.43 -12.69 2.94
CA ALA A 703 27.35 -12.07 3.71
C ALA A 703 26.01 -12.80 3.59
N VAL A 704 25.76 -13.56 2.52
CA VAL A 704 24.55 -14.38 2.36
C VAL A 704 24.40 -15.43 3.48
N SER A 705 25.52 -15.94 3.99
CA SER A 705 25.56 -16.87 5.13
C SER A 705 25.70 -16.16 6.47
N GLY A 706 25.70 -14.83 6.49
CA GLY A 706 25.83 -14.02 7.70
C GLY A 706 24.53 -13.96 8.53
N PRO A 707 24.57 -13.28 9.69
CA PRO A 707 23.42 -13.18 10.61
C PRO A 707 22.44 -12.05 10.26
N SER A 708 22.75 -11.19 9.28
CA SER A 708 21.89 -10.07 8.88
C SER A 708 21.15 -10.40 7.59
N MET A 709 19.82 -10.53 7.66
CA MET A 709 19.00 -10.73 6.46
C MET A 709 19.09 -9.53 5.50
N THR A 710 19.19 -8.29 6.02
CA THR A 710 19.41 -7.10 5.17
C THR A 710 20.64 -7.26 4.28
N LEU A 711 21.79 -7.62 4.87
CA LEU A 711 23.02 -7.78 4.10
C LEU A 711 22.95 -9.00 3.17
N ALA A 712 22.35 -10.10 3.61
CA ALA A 712 22.16 -11.27 2.75
C ALA A 712 21.32 -10.93 1.51
N ARG A 713 20.20 -10.22 1.68
CA ARG A 713 19.33 -9.78 0.57
C ARG A 713 20.01 -8.72 -0.31
N ALA A 714 20.78 -7.81 0.27
CA ALA A 714 21.55 -6.83 -0.47
C ALA A 714 22.64 -7.49 -1.33
N ALA A 715 23.35 -8.47 -0.78
CA ALA A 715 24.35 -9.27 -1.50
C ALA A 715 23.73 -10.03 -2.67
N LEU A 716 22.60 -10.70 -2.46
CA LEU A 716 21.86 -11.38 -3.53
C LEU A 716 21.46 -10.41 -4.64
N ARG A 717 20.92 -9.23 -4.29
CA ARG A 717 20.57 -8.17 -5.27
C ARG A 717 21.80 -7.61 -6.00
N ALA A 718 22.95 -7.53 -5.36
CA ALA A 718 24.19 -7.08 -5.98
C ALA A 718 24.74 -8.08 -7.01
N LEU A 719 24.60 -9.39 -6.75
CA LEU A 719 25.09 -10.46 -7.61
C LEU A 719 24.09 -10.89 -8.69
N GLN A 720 22.79 -10.75 -8.44
CA GLN A 720 21.70 -11.20 -9.33
C GLN A 720 21.81 -10.71 -10.79
N PRO A 721 22.18 -9.44 -11.07
CA PRO A 721 22.29 -8.94 -12.45
C PRO A 721 23.52 -9.46 -13.21
N LEU A 722 24.44 -10.17 -12.54
CA LEU A 722 25.75 -10.53 -13.06
C LEU A 722 25.77 -11.99 -13.53
N GLU A 723 26.48 -12.27 -14.62
CA GLU A 723 26.73 -13.63 -15.10
C GLU A 723 28.06 -14.15 -14.54
N VAL A 724 28.06 -14.49 -13.25
CA VAL A 724 29.26 -14.88 -12.49
C VAL A 724 28.95 -16.06 -11.56
N GLY A 725 29.96 -16.87 -11.22
CA GLY A 725 29.78 -18.06 -10.40
C GLY A 725 29.33 -17.77 -8.97
N GLU A 726 29.67 -16.59 -8.44
CA GLU A 726 29.28 -16.12 -7.11
C GLU A 726 27.76 -15.91 -7.02
N ARG A 727 27.08 -15.54 -8.13
CA ARG A 727 25.62 -15.42 -8.16
C ARG A 727 24.96 -16.76 -7.85
N ASP A 728 25.35 -17.80 -8.59
CA ASP A 728 24.73 -19.12 -8.45
C ASP A 728 25.06 -19.74 -7.08
N GLN A 729 26.28 -19.52 -6.56
CA GLN A 729 26.65 -19.93 -5.20
C GLN A 729 25.85 -19.19 -4.12
N ALA A 730 25.61 -17.89 -4.28
CA ALA A 730 24.84 -17.10 -3.33
C ALA A 730 23.37 -17.57 -3.28
N LEU A 731 22.75 -17.78 -4.45
CA LEU A 731 21.38 -18.29 -4.54
C LEU A 731 21.24 -19.68 -3.92
N GLU A 732 22.20 -20.58 -4.17
CA GLU A 732 22.22 -21.92 -3.59
C GLU A 732 22.39 -21.88 -2.05
N ARG A 733 23.31 -21.05 -1.54
CA ARG A 733 23.50 -20.90 -0.08
C ARG A 733 22.25 -20.39 0.60
N PHE A 734 21.57 -19.41 -0.01
CA PHE A 734 20.32 -18.88 0.53
C PHE A 734 19.21 -19.93 0.49
N TYR A 735 19.06 -20.65 -0.61
CA TYR A 735 18.10 -21.74 -0.75
C TYR A 735 18.30 -22.82 0.32
N GLN A 736 19.52 -23.35 0.46
CA GLN A 736 19.81 -24.44 1.39
C GLN A 736 19.50 -24.06 2.85
N ARG A 737 19.73 -22.79 3.22
CA ARG A 737 19.44 -22.29 4.56
C ARG A 737 17.94 -22.07 4.81
N TRP A 738 17.20 -21.61 3.81
CA TRP A 738 15.84 -21.08 3.99
C TRP A 738 14.72 -21.89 3.31
N GLN A 739 15.03 -23.00 2.65
CA GLN A 739 14.05 -23.84 1.93
C GLN A 739 12.87 -24.35 2.77
N ASP A 740 13.02 -24.44 4.10
CA ASP A 740 11.96 -24.85 5.03
C ASP A 740 11.20 -23.66 5.65
N LYS A 741 11.49 -22.42 5.21
CA LYS A 741 10.84 -21.19 5.66
C LYS A 741 10.14 -20.50 4.47
N PRO A 742 8.89 -20.86 4.15
CA PRO A 742 8.19 -20.42 2.92
C PRO A 742 8.20 -18.90 2.69
N VAL A 743 7.93 -18.11 3.75
CA VAL A 743 7.89 -16.63 3.65
C VAL A 743 9.25 -16.04 3.25
N ILE A 744 10.35 -16.63 3.71
CA ILE A 744 11.72 -16.21 3.35
C ILE A 744 12.09 -16.75 1.96
N LEU A 745 11.60 -17.94 1.61
CA LEU A 745 11.87 -18.57 0.33
C LEU A 745 11.22 -17.85 -0.86
N ASP A 746 10.08 -17.17 -0.66
CA ASP A 746 9.48 -16.27 -1.66
C ASP A 746 10.49 -15.22 -2.16
N ALA A 747 11.37 -14.76 -1.26
CA ALA A 747 12.43 -13.83 -1.58
C ALA A 747 13.47 -14.43 -2.55
N TRP A 748 13.76 -15.73 -2.43
CA TRP A 748 14.61 -16.49 -3.36
C TRP A 748 13.93 -16.70 -4.70
N PHE A 749 12.65 -17.12 -4.71
CA PHE A 749 11.85 -17.29 -5.92
C PHE A 749 11.85 -16.02 -6.78
N SER A 750 11.66 -14.86 -6.15
CA SER A 750 11.69 -13.56 -6.84
C SER A 750 13.05 -13.22 -7.46
N LEU A 751 14.14 -13.56 -6.78
CA LEU A 751 15.50 -13.32 -7.30
C LEU A 751 15.84 -14.26 -8.47
N GLU A 752 15.48 -15.53 -8.36
CA GLU A 752 15.64 -16.53 -9.42
C GLU A 752 14.84 -16.15 -10.67
N ALA A 753 13.56 -15.80 -10.50
CA ALA A 753 12.67 -15.43 -11.61
C ALA A 753 13.10 -14.14 -12.33
N SER A 754 13.71 -13.20 -11.59
CA SER A 754 14.19 -11.92 -12.14
C SER A 754 15.58 -11.99 -12.77
N ALA A 755 16.35 -13.05 -12.53
CA ALA A 755 17.72 -13.18 -13.00
C ALA A 755 17.81 -13.19 -14.54
N PRO A 756 18.70 -12.40 -15.16
CA PRO A 756 18.82 -12.28 -16.62
C PRO A 756 19.56 -13.49 -17.23
N ARG A 757 18.96 -14.68 -17.11
CA ARG A 757 19.51 -15.95 -17.63
C ARG A 757 19.10 -16.16 -19.08
N GLN A 758 19.95 -16.84 -19.86
CA GLN A 758 19.63 -17.21 -21.25
C GLN A 758 18.39 -18.12 -21.35
N ASP A 759 18.17 -18.98 -20.35
CA ASP A 759 17.04 -19.89 -20.21
C ASP A 759 15.90 -19.32 -19.34
N GLY A 760 15.85 -17.99 -19.15
CA GLY A 760 15.04 -17.35 -18.11
C GLY A 760 13.54 -17.71 -18.11
N LEU A 761 12.88 -17.80 -19.27
CA LEU A 761 11.47 -18.20 -19.32
C LEU A 761 11.26 -19.66 -18.92
N GLN A 762 12.18 -20.55 -19.27
CA GLN A 762 12.12 -21.95 -18.84
C GLN A 762 12.33 -22.04 -17.33
N ARG A 763 13.30 -21.29 -16.79
CA ARG A 763 13.53 -21.23 -15.35
C ARG A 763 12.29 -20.79 -14.59
N VAL A 764 11.56 -19.78 -15.07
CA VAL A 764 10.31 -19.33 -14.43
C VAL A 764 9.25 -20.44 -14.42
N LYS A 765 9.12 -21.23 -15.49
CA LYS A 765 8.22 -22.39 -15.51
C LYS A 765 8.64 -23.45 -14.49
N ASP A 766 9.92 -23.74 -14.40
CA ASP A 766 10.46 -24.71 -13.42
C ASP A 766 10.20 -24.25 -11.97
N LEU A 767 10.22 -22.93 -11.70
CA LEU A 767 9.90 -22.38 -10.39
C LEU A 767 8.42 -22.55 -10.01
N LEU A 768 7.50 -22.46 -10.98
CA LEU A 768 6.06 -22.70 -10.75
C LEU A 768 5.75 -24.19 -10.50
N GLU A 769 6.64 -25.09 -10.92
CA GLU A 769 6.55 -26.53 -10.66
C GLU A 769 7.41 -26.96 -9.46
N HIS A 770 8.08 -26.03 -8.80
CA HIS A 770 9.01 -26.33 -7.71
C HIS A 770 8.26 -26.95 -6.51
N PRO A 771 8.78 -28.00 -5.85
CA PRO A 771 8.07 -28.67 -4.75
C PRO A 771 7.76 -27.79 -3.53
N ARG A 772 8.46 -26.66 -3.39
CA ARG A 772 8.24 -25.66 -2.32
C ARG A 772 7.44 -24.43 -2.78
N PHE A 773 7.01 -24.39 -4.04
CA PHE A 773 6.13 -23.34 -4.52
C PHE A 773 4.70 -23.66 -4.10
N ASP A 774 4.04 -22.71 -3.45
CA ASP A 774 2.65 -22.82 -3.07
C ASP A 774 1.77 -22.07 -4.09
N PRO A 775 0.98 -22.78 -4.92
CA PRO A 775 0.12 -22.14 -5.91
C PRO A 775 -1.12 -21.47 -5.30
N LEU A 776 -1.47 -21.75 -4.05
CA LEU A 776 -2.60 -21.14 -3.34
C LEU A 776 -2.19 -19.88 -2.57
N ALA A 777 -0.91 -19.74 -2.23
CA ALA A 777 -0.38 -18.56 -1.56
C ALA A 777 -0.22 -17.36 -2.53
N PRO A 778 -0.93 -16.23 -2.30
CA PRO A 778 -0.75 -15.03 -3.12
C PRO A 778 0.67 -14.46 -3.05
N ASN A 779 1.40 -14.68 -1.95
CA ASN A 779 2.80 -14.26 -1.79
C ASN A 779 3.74 -15.02 -2.75
N SER A 780 3.62 -16.34 -2.81
CA SER A 780 4.46 -17.18 -3.68
C SER A 780 4.17 -16.94 -5.17
N LEU A 781 2.90 -16.76 -5.54
CA LEU A 781 2.54 -16.36 -6.90
C LEU A 781 3.18 -15.02 -7.29
N ARG A 782 3.08 -14.00 -6.42
CA ARG A 782 3.71 -12.69 -6.65
C ARG A 782 5.23 -12.77 -6.68
N ALA A 783 5.84 -13.65 -5.88
CA ALA A 783 7.27 -13.84 -5.88
C ALA A 783 7.78 -14.31 -7.25
N VAL A 784 7.20 -15.37 -7.81
CA VAL A 784 7.63 -15.92 -9.10
C VAL A 784 7.19 -15.03 -10.26
N LEU A 785 5.90 -14.71 -10.38
CA LEU A 785 5.38 -13.96 -11.52
C LEU A 785 5.78 -12.48 -11.49
N GLY A 786 5.88 -11.88 -10.30
CA GLY A 786 6.42 -10.52 -10.15
C GLY A 786 7.93 -10.47 -10.38
N GLY A 787 8.68 -11.48 -9.95
CA GLY A 787 10.10 -11.62 -10.30
C GLY A 787 10.29 -11.75 -11.81
N PHE A 788 9.42 -12.53 -12.48
CA PHE A 788 9.42 -12.67 -13.92
C PHE A 788 9.18 -11.34 -14.66
N THR A 789 8.23 -10.52 -14.23
CA THR A 789 8.00 -9.20 -14.86
C THR A 789 9.16 -8.23 -14.65
N ALA A 790 9.92 -8.39 -13.56
CA ALA A 790 11.17 -7.67 -13.32
C ALA A 790 12.35 -8.17 -14.18
N ASN A 791 12.22 -9.34 -14.82
CA ASN A 791 13.22 -9.88 -15.75
C ASN A 791 13.11 -9.20 -17.12
N VAL A 792 13.61 -7.96 -17.22
CA VAL A 792 13.40 -7.10 -18.39
C VAL A 792 13.71 -7.77 -19.73
N PRO A 793 14.86 -8.47 -19.93
CA PRO A 793 15.16 -9.13 -21.19
C PRO A 793 14.18 -10.25 -21.58
N VAL A 794 13.63 -10.97 -20.61
CA VAL A 794 12.76 -12.12 -20.83
C VAL A 794 11.31 -11.70 -20.95
N PHE A 795 10.82 -10.83 -20.06
CA PHE A 795 9.44 -10.36 -20.09
C PHE A 795 9.17 -9.50 -21.33
N HIS A 796 10.10 -8.61 -21.69
CA HIS A 796 9.99 -7.74 -22.86
C HIS A 796 10.67 -8.30 -24.12
N ALA A 797 10.82 -9.63 -24.20
CA ALA A 797 11.30 -10.31 -25.40
C ALA A 797 10.45 -9.92 -26.62
N ILE A 798 11.12 -9.61 -27.74
CA ILE A 798 10.47 -9.00 -28.90
C ILE A 798 9.48 -9.96 -29.60
N ASP A 799 9.65 -11.26 -29.41
CA ASP A 799 8.76 -12.29 -29.91
C ASP A 799 7.41 -12.38 -29.15
N GLY A 800 7.25 -11.60 -28.08
CA GLY A 800 6.05 -11.55 -27.25
C GLY A 800 5.83 -12.77 -26.36
N SER A 801 6.81 -13.67 -26.25
CA SER A 801 6.71 -14.90 -25.46
C SER A 801 6.38 -14.61 -24.00
N GLY A 802 7.01 -13.59 -23.42
CA GLY A 802 6.79 -13.24 -22.03
C GLY A 802 5.38 -12.69 -21.74
N TYR A 803 4.83 -11.88 -22.65
CA TYR A 803 3.47 -11.34 -22.52
C TYR A 803 2.40 -12.43 -22.62
N ARG A 804 2.53 -13.34 -23.59
CA ARG A 804 1.59 -14.47 -23.75
C ARG A 804 1.61 -15.36 -22.52
N PHE A 805 2.80 -15.72 -22.04
CA PHE A 805 2.94 -16.53 -20.83
C PHE A 805 2.28 -15.86 -19.62
N MET A 806 2.49 -14.56 -19.41
CA MET A 806 1.86 -13.83 -18.32
C MET A 806 0.33 -13.82 -18.43
N ALA A 807 -0.22 -13.62 -19.62
CA ALA A 807 -1.67 -13.67 -19.86
C ALA A 807 -2.26 -15.05 -19.53
N ASP A 808 -1.59 -16.14 -19.93
CA ASP A 808 -2.01 -17.51 -19.60
C ASP A 808 -2.03 -17.75 -18.09
N GLN A 809 -1.01 -17.26 -17.37
CA GLN A 809 -0.95 -17.37 -15.91
C GLN A 809 -2.06 -16.55 -15.22
N ILE A 810 -2.36 -15.34 -15.71
CA ILE A 810 -3.45 -14.52 -15.15
C ILE A 810 -4.80 -15.24 -15.29
N ALA A 811 -5.10 -15.80 -16.47
CA ALA A 811 -6.34 -16.55 -16.69
C ALA A 811 -6.44 -17.78 -15.76
N ALA A 812 -5.32 -18.49 -15.55
CA ALA A 812 -5.30 -19.64 -14.65
C ALA A 812 -5.49 -19.25 -13.17
N VAL A 813 -4.92 -18.12 -12.74
CA VAL A 813 -5.08 -17.61 -11.36
C VAL A 813 -6.50 -17.09 -11.13
N ASP A 814 -7.11 -16.47 -12.14
CA ASP A 814 -8.44 -15.85 -12.03
C ASP A 814 -9.53 -16.85 -11.64
N ALA A 815 -9.47 -18.08 -12.17
CA ALA A 815 -10.41 -19.15 -11.86
C ALA A 815 -10.47 -19.54 -10.37
N ARG A 816 -9.43 -19.21 -9.58
CA ARG A 816 -9.33 -19.54 -8.15
C ARG A 816 -9.26 -18.33 -7.23
N ASN A 817 -8.65 -17.24 -7.69
CA ASN A 817 -8.39 -16.03 -6.92
C ASN A 817 -8.47 -14.79 -7.84
N PRO A 818 -9.70 -14.31 -8.11
CA PRO A 818 -9.98 -13.14 -8.94
C PRO A 818 -9.23 -11.86 -8.54
N ILE A 819 -9.10 -11.61 -7.23
CA ILE A 819 -8.44 -10.41 -6.70
C ILE A 819 -6.96 -10.40 -7.06
N THR A 820 -6.28 -11.54 -6.91
CA THR A 820 -4.86 -11.67 -7.27
C THR A 820 -4.66 -11.52 -8.78
N ALA A 821 -5.53 -12.13 -9.58
CA ALA A 821 -5.45 -12.08 -11.03
C ALA A 821 -5.68 -10.66 -11.59
N SER A 822 -6.71 -9.94 -11.10
CA SER A 822 -7.01 -8.59 -11.58
C SER A 822 -5.87 -7.61 -11.30
N ARG A 823 -5.21 -7.74 -10.13
CA ARG A 823 -4.00 -6.98 -9.78
C ARG A 823 -2.83 -7.29 -10.71
N MET A 824 -2.63 -8.56 -11.05
CA MET A 824 -1.56 -8.98 -11.97
C MET A 824 -1.79 -8.45 -13.40
N ALA A 825 -3.05 -8.38 -13.86
CA ALA A 825 -3.40 -7.87 -15.19
C ALA A 825 -2.93 -6.43 -15.43
N LYS A 826 -2.80 -5.61 -14.37
CA LYS A 826 -2.30 -4.23 -14.43
C LYS A 826 -0.86 -4.11 -14.97
N VAL A 827 -0.10 -5.21 -15.07
CA VAL A 827 1.21 -5.21 -15.75
C VAL A 827 1.12 -4.67 -17.19
N PHE A 828 -0.01 -4.87 -17.86
CA PHE A 828 -0.26 -4.42 -19.23
C PHE A 828 -0.77 -2.98 -19.37
N SER A 829 -0.94 -2.25 -18.25
CA SER A 829 -1.45 -0.86 -18.21
C SER A 829 -0.76 0.12 -19.16
N ARG A 830 0.51 -0.13 -19.49
CA ARG A 830 1.34 0.76 -20.30
C ARG A 830 1.50 0.34 -21.76
N TRP A 831 0.75 -0.65 -22.23
CA TRP A 831 0.96 -1.26 -23.56
C TRP A 831 1.04 -0.22 -24.70
N SER A 832 0.28 0.87 -24.61
CA SER A 832 0.22 1.95 -25.60
C SER A 832 1.45 2.86 -25.65
N SER A 833 2.29 2.87 -24.61
CA SER A 833 3.51 3.70 -24.52
C SER A 833 4.76 3.06 -25.15
N TYR A 834 4.72 1.76 -25.42
CA TYR A 834 5.86 1.03 -26.01
C TYR A 834 5.91 1.18 -27.53
N GLY A 835 7.07 0.90 -28.12
CA GLY A 835 7.23 0.86 -29.58
C GLY A 835 6.31 -0.17 -30.28
N PRO A 836 6.05 -0.02 -31.60
CA PRO A 836 5.01 -0.76 -32.34
C PRO A 836 5.05 -2.28 -32.20
N GLU A 837 6.24 -2.90 -32.17
CA GLU A 837 6.38 -4.36 -32.07
C GLU A 837 5.91 -4.88 -30.71
N ARG A 838 6.37 -4.27 -29.61
CA ARG A 838 5.94 -4.62 -28.24
C ARG A 838 4.49 -4.27 -28.00
N GLN A 839 4.02 -3.14 -28.51
CA GLN A 839 2.63 -2.74 -28.46
C GLN A 839 1.72 -3.82 -29.10
N SER A 840 2.09 -4.30 -30.29
CA SER A 840 1.35 -5.37 -30.98
C SER A 840 1.35 -6.67 -30.18
N ALA A 841 2.50 -7.08 -29.65
CA ALA A 841 2.62 -8.31 -28.87
C ALA A 841 1.84 -8.26 -27.54
N MET A 842 1.89 -7.14 -26.82
CA MET A 842 1.08 -6.95 -25.61
C MET A 842 -0.42 -6.95 -25.93
N ARG A 843 -0.83 -6.29 -27.03
CA ARG A 843 -2.24 -6.28 -27.45
C ARG A 843 -2.76 -7.67 -27.77
N GLN A 844 -1.97 -8.51 -28.44
CA GLN A 844 -2.32 -9.92 -28.66
C GLN A 844 -2.51 -10.69 -27.35
N ALA A 845 -1.65 -10.45 -26.35
CA ALA A 845 -1.80 -11.07 -25.03
C ALA A 845 -3.05 -10.58 -24.29
N ILE A 846 -3.35 -9.27 -24.35
CA ILE A 846 -4.57 -8.68 -23.77
C ILE A 846 -5.83 -9.23 -24.45
N ASP A 847 -5.85 -9.31 -25.79
CA ASP A 847 -7.00 -9.86 -26.53
C ASP A 847 -7.17 -11.36 -26.27
N GLY A 848 -6.08 -12.12 -26.10
CA GLY A 848 -6.11 -13.52 -25.67
C GLY A 848 -6.71 -13.68 -24.27
N LEU A 849 -6.28 -12.84 -23.33
CA LEU A 849 -6.84 -12.80 -21.97
C LEU A 849 -8.33 -12.43 -21.99
N ALA A 850 -8.72 -11.43 -22.79
CA ALA A 850 -10.12 -11.01 -22.93
C ALA A 850 -11.05 -12.07 -23.55
N ALA A 851 -10.49 -13.06 -24.26
CA ALA A 851 -11.23 -14.17 -24.82
C ALA A 851 -11.41 -15.35 -23.84
N ALA A 852 -10.70 -15.34 -22.70
CA ALA A 852 -10.86 -16.33 -21.64
C ALA A 852 -12.16 -16.10 -20.84
N ASP A 853 -12.59 -17.12 -20.11
CA ASP A 853 -13.70 -17.02 -19.16
C ASP A 853 -13.18 -16.37 -17.87
N LEU A 854 -13.43 -15.07 -17.71
CA LEU A 854 -12.88 -14.25 -16.63
C LEU A 854 -13.95 -13.84 -15.61
N SER A 855 -13.55 -13.76 -14.36
CA SER A 855 -14.29 -13.15 -13.26
C SER A 855 -14.61 -11.68 -13.53
N ALA A 856 -15.60 -11.12 -12.84
CA ALA A 856 -15.93 -9.70 -12.95
C ALA A 856 -14.72 -8.80 -12.63
N ASN A 857 -13.93 -9.15 -11.61
CA ASN A 857 -12.76 -8.40 -11.18
C ASN A 857 -11.73 -8.28 -12.31
N THR A 858 -11.36 -9.40 -12.94
CA THR A 858 -10.35 -9.41 -14.01
C THR A 858 -10.92 -8.90 -15.33
N ALA A 859 -12.18 -9.21 -15.65
CA ALA A 859 -12.85 -8.71 -16.85
C ALA A 859 -12.96 -7.18 -16.87
N GLU A 860 -13.26 -6.54 -15.74
CA GLU A 860 -13.29 -5.07 -15.62
C GLU A 860 -11.93 -4.45 -15.97
N VAL A 861 -10.84 -4.94 -15.37
CA VAL A 861 -9.49 -4.45 -15.64
C VAL A 861 -9.09 -4.69 -17.10
N VAL A 862 -9.37 -5.88 -17.65
CA VAL A 862 -9.05 -6.21 -19.04
C VAL A 862 -9.85 -5.36 -20.03
N ALA A 863 -11.11 -5.03 -19.71
CA ALA A 863 -11.91 -4.11 -20.52
C ALA A 863 -11.29 -2.72 -20.56
N MET A 864 -10.85 -2.19 -19.41
CA MET A 864 -10.12 -0.91 -19.33
C MET A 864 -8.82 -0.93 -20.15
N LEU A 865 -8.07 -2.04 -20.12
CA LEU A 865 -6.83 -2.17 -20.90
C LEU A 865 -7.04 -2.09 -22.42
N ARG A 866 -8.27 -2.34 -22.92
CA ARG A 866 -8.60 -2.37 -24.36
C ARG A 866 -9.11 -1.04 -24.90
N THR A 867 -9.48 -0.10 -24.02
CA THR A 867 -9.83 1.28 -24.35
C THR A 867 -8.58 2.14 -24.44
#